data_AF-A0A6J7FXV2-F1
#
_entry.id   AF-A0A6J7FXV2-F1
#
_cell.length_a   1.000
_cell.length_b   1.000
_cell.length_c   1.000
_cell.angle_alpha   90.00
_cell.angle_beta   90.00
_cell.angle_gamma   90.00
#
_symmetry.space_group_name_H-M   'P 1'
#
loop_
_entity.id
_entity.type
_entity.pdbx_description
1 polymer ?
#
loop_
_entity_poly.entity_id
_entity_poly.type
_entity_poly.pdbx_seq_one_letter_code
_entity_poly.pdbx_strand_id
1 'polypeptide(L)'
;MPRFPPPALRRVRDPGLAVVLVASVVLFAGYALWAWQRHRWYLTSGYDLGIFDQATRNLARGEAPASSLREVPNLWGDHFHPIILLWGALRAVWPSPVALLVGQAALVAAAMVPLYLLARDRAGRAAGAFLALAYGTSWGVQRAIDFDVHELAFAPVLLATAVLMADRRRWRPFWVSVVLLLCVKEDVALVVVALGLWLAMSGERRRGAIAVVAGIAWFVLATRWWIPGLGVQEFTYWSYYRFGEDAPSAIVAAVTHPWRLVTVAIDPQVKVDTMLALVVPFLVATPWLTRLAILPVPLFAERFLSDQSVYWSTSFHYSLLPTMTLAIASAGGIATVQRALRRRAERTTDERGARRWAVAGRRAPAVLAGLGLLAGTVAWFPVYGANGSSDEPPLAALATLGTPPRNVDRHVLDRVVAAVPPTGSIAAPRTIQPHLTGRDQPVHLLEARDAGRTPHVRTDDNVVVDLTDPAPGAVALPDRVAEVVDATDARLAAGGLVPAWAGPEGWVVLRSPRAPGGAAPFGGLGRLQGSTATAVRRAANAWGAALRRTAGRCSIGCDPSATAELAAAATALSRAATTAAGASPGVCGPLLRGVAPSASELLARRAAVVAAPGDLGAAVRYRDAVDGRLSNALRRVLLVCAPGAGTPGEGLRAPPIAPGVA
;
A
#
# COMPACT_ATOMS: atom_id res chain seq x y z
N MET A 1 -30.58 -45.36 -15.15
CA MET A 1 -31.00 -43.98 -15.50
C MET A 1 -29.96 -43.39 -16.47
N PRO A 2 -30.39 -42.64 -17.49
CA PRO A 2 -29.89 -42.84 -18.86
C PRO A 2 -28.49 -42.27 -19.11
N ARG A 3 -27.69 -43.06 -19.85
CA ARG A 3 -26.38 -42.69 -20.41
C ARG A 3 -26.60 -41.64 -21.50
N PHE A 4 -26.10 -40.42 -21.30
CA PHE A 4 -26.02 -39.43 -22.38
C PHE A 4 -24.83 -39.80 -23.29
N PRO A 5 -25.01 -39.79 -24.63
CA PRO A 5 -23.89 -39.97 -25.55
C PRO A 5 -22.90 -38.80 -25.39
N PRO A 6 -21.60 -39.00 -25.68
CA PRO A 6 -20.63 -37.92 -25.65
C PRO A 6 -21.06 -36.83 -26.65
N PRO A 7 -21.09 -35.54 -26.25
CA PRO A 7 -21.49 -34.49 -27.16
C PRO A 7 -20.48 -34.41 -28.31
N ALA A 8 -20.98 -34.49 -29.54
CA ALA A 8 -20.22 -34.14 -30.72
C ALA A 8 -19.63 -32.73 -30.56
N LEU A 9 -18.31 -32.59 -30.80
CA LEU A 9 -17.55 -31.33 -30.73
C LEU A 9 -17.98 -30.35 -31.84
N ARG A 10 -19.23 -29.88 -31.83
CA ARG A 10 -19.51 -28.57 -32.41
C ARG A 10 -19.00 -27.54 -31.41
N ARG A 11 -17.95 -26.78 -31.78
CA ARG A 11 -17.56 -25.54 -31.08
C ARG A 11 -18.75 -24.58 -31.14
N VAL A 12 -19.71 -24.73 -30.22
CA VAL A 12 -20.75 -23.72 -30.01
C VAL A 12 -20.01 -22.47 -29.60
N ARG A 13 -20.04 -21.43 -30.45
CA ARG A 13 -19.49 -20.12 -30.12
C ARG A 13 -20.12 -19.69 -28.79
N ASP A 14 -19.27 -19.43 -27.79
CA ASP A 14 -19.70 -18.94 -26.48
C ASP A 14 -19.48 -17.42 -26.45
N PRO A 15 -20.46 -16.61 -26.87
CA PRO A 15 -20.27 -15.16 -26.97
C PRO A 15 -19.94 -14.52 -25.62
N GLY A 16 -20.42 -15.09 -24.51
CA GLY A 16 -20.08 -14.60 -23.18
C GLY A 16 -18.59 -14.79 -22.85
N LEU A 17 -18.00 -15.92 -23.27
CA LEU A 17 -16.56 -16.15 -23.10
C LEU A 17 -15.75 -15.14 -23.93
N ALA A 18 -16.18 -14.87 -25.17
CA ALA A 18 -15.53 -13.86 -26.02
C ALA A 18 -15.56 -12.48 -25.37
N VAL A 19 -16.73 -12.05 -24.84
CA VAL A 19 -16.87 -10.79 -24.09
C VAL A 19 -15.93 -10.76 -22.89
N VAL A 20 -15.88 -11.82 -22.09
CA VAL A 20 -15.00 -11.86 -20.91
C VAL A 20 -13.52 -11.87 -21.27
N LEU A 21 -13.13 -12.56 -22.35
CA LEU A 21 -11.74 -12.54 -22.82
C LEU A 21 -11.33 -11.14 -23.29
N VAL A 22 -12.18 -10.47 -24.07
CA VAL A 22 -11.93 -9.08 -24.50
C VAL A 22 -11.85 -8.16 -23.29
N ALA A 23 -12.81 -8.23 -22.36
CA ALA A 23 -12.79 -7.43 -21.13
C ALA A 23 -11.55 -7.70 -20.28
N SER A 24 -11.14 -8.96 -20.14
CA SER A 24 -9.93 -9.37 -19.41
C SER A 24 -8.67 -8.78 -20.05
N VAL A 25 -8.54 -8.83 -21.38
CA VAL A 25 -7.41 -8.22 -22.10
C VAL A 25 -7.39 -6.70 -21.95
N VAL A 26 -8.55 -6.04 -22.07
CA VAL A 26 -8.68 -4.59 -21.89
C VAL A 26 -8.31 -4.17 -20.47
N LEU A 27 -8.82 -4.88 -19.45
CA LEU A 27 -8.50 -4.60 -18.05
C LEU A 27 -7.03 -4.91 -17.73
N PHE A 28 -6.47 -5.98 -18.27
CA PHE A 28 -5.03 -6.27 -18.16
C PHE A 28 -4.20 -5.10 -18.71
N ALA A 29 -4.48 -4.67 -19.95
CA ALA A 29 -3.75 -3.58 -20.58
C ALA A 29 -3.88 -2.27 -19.78
N GLY A 30 -5.10 -1.94 -19.33
CA GLY A 30 -5.35 -0.76 -18.49
C GLY A 30 -4.62 -0.81 -17.16
N TYR A 31 -4.73 -1.91 -16.41
CA TYR A 31 -4.07 -2.08 -15.11
C TYR A 31 -2.55 -2.13 -15.21
N ALA A 32 -2.01 -2.80 -16.23
CA ALA A 32 -0.57 -2.82 -16.48
C ALA A 32 -0.05 -1.42 -16.81
N LEU A 33 -0.78 -0.67 -17.66
CA LEU A 33 -0.43 0.71 -17.99
C LEU A 33 -0.48 1.62 -16.77
N TRP A 34 -1.53 1.50 -15.95
CA TRP A 34 -1.69 2.26 -14.72
C TRP A 34 -0.57 2.00 -13.72
N ALA A 35 -0.31 0.73 -13.39
CA ALA A 35 0.73 0.36 -12.45
C ALA A 35 2.13 0.78 -12.94
N TRP A 36 2.39 0.65 -14.24
CA TRP A 36 3.62 1.16 -14.85
C TRP A 36 3.75 2.68 -14.78
N GLN A 37 2.68 3.42 -15.04
CA GLN A 37 2.68 4.88 -14.90
C GLN A 37 2.95 5.28 -13.45
N ARG A 38 2.25 4.67 -12.48
CA ARG A 38 2.51 4.91 -11.05
C ARG A 38 3.98 4.73 -10.71
N HIS A 39 4.60 3.66 -11.18
CA HIS A 39 6.03 3.44 -10.99
C HIS A 39 6.85 4.56 -11.65
N ARG A 40 6.62 4.89 -12.92
CA ARG A 40 7.34 5.98 -13.60
C ARG A 40 7.18 7.36 -12.96
N TRP A 41 6.10 7.58 -12.22
CA TRP A 41 5.81 8.82 -11.52
C TRP A 41 6.17 8.77 -10.03
N TYR A 42 6.94 7.78 -9.58
CA TYR A 42 7.38 7.64 -8.17
C TYR A 42 6.21 7.52 -7.18
N LEU A 43 5.10 6.93 -7.62
CA LEU A 43 3.91 6.66 -6.79
C LEU A 43 3.87 5.22 -6.26
N THR A 44 4.90 4.42 -6.58
CA THR A 44 5.12 3.11 -5.96
C THR A 44 5.96 3.25 -4.69
N SER A 45 5.75 2.36 -3.74
CA SER A 45 6.39 2.39 -2.42
C SER A 45 7.47 1.31 -2.29
N GLY A 46 8.55 1.64 -1.58
CA GLY A 46 9.52 0.63 -1.17
C GLY A 46 8.98 -0.38 -0.17
N TYR A 47 7.88 -0.09 0.52
CA TYR A 47 7.30 -1.01 1.52
C TYR A 47 6.72 -2.29 0.88
N ASP A 48 6.09 -2.21 -0.28
CA ASP A 48 5.56 -3.39 -0.97
C ASP A 48 6.42 -3.72 -2.17
N LEU A 49 6.43 -2.87 -3.20
CA LEU A 49 7.18 -3.13 -4.44
C LEU A 49 8.68 -3.32 -4.19
N GLY A 50 9.28 -2.47 -3.36
CA GLY A 50 10.72 -2.56 -3.07
C GLY A 50 11.10 -3.84 -2.32
N ILE A 51 10.30 -4.24 -1.31
CA ILE A 51 10.52 -5.47 -0.55
C ILE A 51 10.43 -6.70 -1.47
N PHE A 52 9.36 -6.81 -2.26
CA PHE A 52 9.21 -7.92 -3.19
C PHE A 52 10.26 -7.91 -4.30
N ASP A 53 10.65 -6.74 -4.83
CA ASP A 53 11.69 -6.66 -5.86
C ASP A 53 13.04 -7.17 -5.35
N GLN A 54 13.47 -6.80 -4.15
CA GLN A 54 14.69 -7.32 -3.55
C GLN A 54 14.62 -8.84 -3.33
N ALA A 55 13.55 -9.31 -2.68
CA ALA A 55 13.36 -10.72 -2.38
C ALA A 55 13.36 -11.59 -3.66
N THR A 56 12.65 -11.15 -4.69
CA THR A 56 12.49 -11.89 -5.94
C THR A 56 13.72 -11.79 -6.85
N ARG A 57 14.48 -10.69 -6.80
CA ARG A 57 15.81 -10.58 -7.43
C ARG A 57 16.79 -11.58 -6.82
N ASN A 58 16.78 -11.77 -5.50
CA ASN A 58 17.62 -12.76 -4.84
C ASN A 58 17.19 -14.19 -5.21
N LEU A 59 15.88 -14.47 -5.24
CA LEU A 59 15.36 -15.76 -5.72
C LEU A 59 15.74 -16.04 -7.19
N ALA A 60 15.75 -15.01 -8.04
CA ALA A 60 16.19 -15.13 -9.43
C ALA A 60 17.67 -15.57 -9.56
N ARG A 61 18.48 -15.36 -8.52
CA ARG A 61 19.89 -15.79 -8.41
C ARG A 61 20.06 -17.10 -7.64
N GLY A 62 18.97 -17.70 -7.16
CA GLY A 62 19.02 -18.90 -6.31
C GLY A 62 19.43 -18.61 -4.86
N GLU A 63 19.35 -17.36 -4.42
CA GLU A 63 19.67 -16.93 -3.06
C GLU A 63 18.42 -16.89 -2.18
N ALA A 64 18.61 -16.81 -0.86
CA ALA A 64 17.51 -16.61 0.07
C ALA A 64 16.79 -15.26 -0.22
N PRO A 65 15.45 -15.17 -0.05
CA PRO A 65 14.68 -13.97 -0.37
C PRO A 65 14.87 -12.87 0.70
N ALA A 66 16.10 -12.41 0.91
CA ALA A 66 16.41 -11.32 1.84
C ALA A 66 15.84 -9.98 1.35
N SER A 67 15.50 -9.10 2.29
CA SER A 67 15.15 -7.72 1.97
C SER A 67 15.73 -6.78 3.02
N SER A 68 16.61 -5.88 2.56
CA SER A 68 17.17 -4.81 3.41
C SER A 68 16.14 -3.74 3.72
N LEU A 69 15.14 -3.55 2.83
CA LEU A 69 13.99 -2.69 3.08
C LEU A 69 13.10 -3.23 4.19
N ARG A 70 12.85 -4.55 4.21
CA ARG A 70 12.11 -5.23 5.29
C ARG A 70 12.94 -5.42 6.56
N GLU A 71 14.27 -5.35 6.42
CA GLU A 71 15.27 -5.64 7.44
C GLU A 71 15.22 -7.10 7.93
N VAL A 72 15.03 -8.03 6.99
CA VAL A 72 15.02 -9.47 7.25
C VAL A 72 15.97 -10.21 6.31
N PRO A 73 16.73 -11.20 6.82
CA PRO A 73 17.60 -12.01 5.98
C PRO A 73 16.83 -13.00 5.11
N ASN A 74 15.56 -13.27 5.43
CA ASN A 74 14.70 -14.15 4.67
C ASN A 74 13.23 -13.72 4.83
N LEU A 75 12.59 -13.30 3.74
CA LEU A 75 11.20 -12.84 3.74
C LEU A 75 10.21 -13.96 4.11
N TRP A 76 10.59 -15.24 3.93
CA TRP A 76 9.77 -16.37 4.40
C TRP A 76 9.73 -16.52 5.93
N GLY A 77 10.67 -15.86 6.62
CA GLY A 77 10.64 -15.69 8.07
C GLY A 77 9.80 -14.49 8.55
N ASP A 78 9.20 -13.75 7.62
CA ASP A 78 8.23 -12.68 7.89
C ASP A 78 6.82 -13.17 7.58
N HIS A 79 6.61 -13.64 6.34
CA HIS A 79 5.40 -14.34 5.89
C HIS A 79 5.78 -15.57 5.08
N PHE A 80 5.13 -16.70 5.31
CA PHE A 80 5.45 -17.92 4.57
C PHE A 80 4.63 -18.01 3.29
N HIS A 81 5.18 -17.41 2.23
CA HIS A 81 4.58 -17.36 0.90
C HIS A 81 5.50 -17.96 -0.20
N PRO A 82 5.67 -19.30 -0.28
CA PRO A 82 6.53 -19.92 -1.30
C PRO A 82 6.19 -19.58 -2.75
N ILE A 83 4.96 -19.13 -3.04
CA ILE A 83 4.52 -18.76 -4.40
C ILE A 83 5.40 -17.67 -5.04
N ILE A 84 6.10 -16.85 -4.24
CA ILE A 84 6.98 -15.80 -4.76
C ILE A 84 8.17 -16.35 -5.55
N LEU A 85 8.43 -17.66 -5.53
CA LEU A 85 9.33 -18.31 -6.48
C LEU A 85 8.91 -18.04 -7.94
N LEU A 86 7.62 -17.94 -8.22
CA LEU A 86 7.12 -17.57 -9.55
C LEU A 86 7.43 -16.12 -9.89
N TRP A 87 7.40 -15.23 -8.89
CA TRP A 87 7.90 -13.86 -9.04
C TRP A 87 9.41 -13.81 -9.27
N GLY A 88 10.19 -14.65 -8.58
CA GLY A 88 11.62 -14.81 -8.84
C GLY A 88 11.91 -15.28 -10.27
N ALA A 89 11.18 -16.29 -10.77
CA ALA A 89 11.29 -16.75 -12.15
C ALA A 89 10.93 -15.64 -13.16
N LEU A 90 9.87 -14.87 -12.89
CA LEU A 90 9.52 -13.72 -13.73
C LEU A 90 10.62 -12.65 -13.71
N ARG A 91 11.23 -12.40 -12.55
CA ARG A 91 12.34 -11.44 -12.40
C ARG A 91 13.64 -11.90 -13.03
N ALA A 92 13.86 -13.21 -13.20
CA ALA A 92 14.99 -13.75 -13.95
C ALA A 92 14.85 -13.46 -15.45
N VAL A 93 13.63 -13.53 -16.00
CA VAL A 93 13.36 -13.25 -17.42
C VAL A 93 13.28 -11.75 -17.70
N TRP A 94 12.67 -10.98 -16.81
CA TRP A 94 12.54 -9.53 -16.92
C TRP A 94 13.14 -8.86 -15.68
N PRO A 95 14.39 -8.34 -15.76
CA PRO A 95 15.13 -7.85 -14.61
C PRO A 95 14.67 -6.45 -14.12
N SER A 96 13.38 -6.27 -13.83
CA SER A 96 12.78 -4.99 -13.42
C SER A 96 11.63 -5.18 -12.42
N PRO A 97 11.45 -4.28 -11.43
CA PRO A 97 10.28 -4.29 -10.54
C PRO A 97 8.95 -4.19 -11.30
N VAL A 98 8.94 -3.54 -12.47
CA VAL A 98 7.76 -3.43 -13.34
C VAL A 98 7.23 -4.81 -13.77
N ALA A 99 8.08 -5.82 -13.86
CA ALA A 99 7.67 -7.17 -14.20
C ALA A 99 6.64 -7.72 -13.19
N LEU A 100 6.83 -7.42 -11.90
CA LEU A 100 5.92 -7.85 -10.83
C LEU A 100 4.55 -7.16 -10.95
N LEU A 101 4.56 -5.84 -11.20
CA LEU A 101 3.34 -5.05 -11.39
C LEU A 101 2.51 -5.55 -12.58
N VAL A 102 3.16 -5.77 -13.73
CA VAL A 102 2.50 -6.29 -14.94
C VAL A 102 2.02 -7.73 -14.72
N GLY A 103 2.82 -8.55 -14.04
CA GLY A 103 2.46 -9.92 -13.67
C GLY A 103 1.20 -9.99 -12.80
N GLN A 104 1.09 -9.12 -11.78
CA GLN A 104 -0.09 -9.01 -10.95
C GLN A 104 -1.32 -8.59 -11.76
N ALA A 105 -1.19 -7.58 -12.63
CA ALA A 105 -2.26 -7.17 -13.54
C ALA A 105 -2.77 -8.33 -14.42
N ALA A 106 -1.86 -9.17 -14.91
CA ALA A 106 -2.22 -10.36 -15.69
C ALA A 106 -3.00 -11.39 -14.84
N LEU A 107 -2.56 -11.67 -13.61
CA LEU A 107 -3.21 -12.65 -12.73
C LEU A 107 -4.65 -12.26 -12.37
N VAL A 108 -4.87 -11.01 -11.95
CA VAL A 108 -6.20 -10.56 -11.55
C VAL A 108 -7.14 -10.50 -12.76
N ALA A 109 -6.66 -10.08 -13.94
CA ALA A 109 -7.44 -10.11 -15.16
C ALA A 109 -7.75 -11.55 -15.60
N ALA A 110 -6.78 -12.47 -15.52
CA ALA A 110 -6.94 -13.87 -15.88
C ALA A 110 -7.97 -14.59 -14.99
N ALA A 111 -8.10 -14.19 -13.73
CA ALA A 111 -9.07 -14.75 -12.78
C ALA A 111 -10.54 -14.60 -13.23
N MET A 112 -10.84 -13.64 -14.11
CA MET A 112 -12.16 -13.46 -14.71
C MET A 112 -12.62 -14.69 -15.52
N VAL A 113 -11.68 -15.41 -16.17
CA VAL A 113 -12.00 -16.54 -17.06
C VAL A 113 -12.53 -17.76 -16.29
N PRO A 114 -11.83 -18.33 -15.30
CA PRO A 114 -12.36 -19.44 -14.52
C PRO A 114 -13.63 -19.04 -13.75
N LEU A 115 -13.72 -17.80 -13.26
CA LEU A 115 -14.94 -17.27 -12.64
C LEU A 115 -16.12 -17.26 -13.63
N TYR A 116 -15.92 -16.76 -14.85
CA TYR A 116 -16.94 -16.79 -15.89
C TYR A 116 -17.39 -18.22 -16.21
N LEU A 117 -16.45 -19.14 -16.41
CA LEU A 117 -16.77 -20.52 -16.75
C LEU A 117 -17.57 -21.20 -15.62
N LEU A 118 -17.21 -20.93 -14.37
CA LEU A 118 -17.93 -21.43 -13.19
C LEU A 118 -19.35 -20.86 -13.13
N ALA A 119 -19.47 -19.55 -13.22
CA ALA A 119 -20.74 -18.86 -13.12
C ALA A 119 -21.65 -19.15 -14.31
N ARG A 120 -21.10 -19.32 -15.51
CA ARG A 120 -21.82 -19.77 -16.70
C ARG A 120 -22.42 -21.15 -16.48
N ASP A 121 -21.64 -22.10 -15.97
CA ASP A 121 -22.08 -23.47 -15.75
C ASP A 121 -23.19 -23.55 -14.68
N ARG A 122 -23.22 -22.62 -13.71
CA ARG A 122 -24.24 -22.59 -12.64
C ARG A 122 -25.45 -21.70 -12.89
N ALA A 123 -25.24 -20.51 -13.45
CA ALA A 123 -26.21 -19.41 -13.52
C ALA A 123 -26.44 -18.91 -14.95
N GLY A 124 -25.73 -19.45 -15.95
CA GLY A 124 -25.87 -19.08 -17.35
C GLY A 124 -24.92 -17.97 -17.81
N ARG A 125 -24.79 -17.84 -19.15
CA ARG A 125 -23.77 -17.00 -19.81
C ARG A 125 -23.80 -15.52 -19.39
N ALA A 126 -24.99 -14.91 -19.35
CA ALA A 126 -25.14 -13.49 -19.02
C ALA A 126 -24.75 -13.22 -17.55
N ALA A 127 -25.24 -14.04 -16.62
CA ALA A 127 -24.88 -13.93 -15.21
C ALA A 127 -23.37 -14.14 -15.00
N GLY A 128 -22.78 -15.12 -15.71
CA GLY A 128 -21.34 -15.34 -15.67
C GLY A 128 -20.53 -14.14 -16.18
N ALA A 129 -20.96 -13.50 -17.27
CA ALA A 129 -20.29 -12.30 -17.79
C ALA A 129 -20.39 -11.13 -16.79
N PHE A 130 -21.58 -10.87 -16.23
CA PHE A 130 -21.76 -9.81 -15.25
C PHE A 130 -20.97 -10.03 -13.96
N LEU A 131 -20.90 -11.26 -13.45
CA LEU A 131 -20.10 -11.57 -12.26
C LEU A 131 -18.59 -11.45 -12.53
N ALA A 132 -18.13 -11.88 -13.71
CA ALA A 132 -16.74 -11.70 -14.09
C ALA A 132 -16.37 -10.22 -14.24
N LEU A 133 -17.25 -9.40 -14.83
CA LEU A 133 -17.10 -7.95 -14.90
C LEU A 133 -17.13 -7.31 -13.51
N ALA A 134 -18.09 -7.69 -12.66
CA ALA A 134 -18.19 -7.17 -11.29
C ALA A 134 -16.92 -7.48 -10.48
N TYR A 135 -16.34 -8.68 -10.59
CA TYR A 135 -15.04 -8.96 -10.00
C TYR A 135 -13.95 -8.07 -10.63
N GLY A 136 -13.82 -8.10 -11.96
CA GLY A 136 -12.74 -7.42 -12.67
C GLY A 136 -12.71 -5.91 -12.47
N THR A 137 -13.86 -5.26 -12.33
CA THR A 137 -13.96 -3.80 -12.10
C THR A 137 -14.14 -3.43 -10.62
N SER A 138 -14.10 -4.41 -9.72
CA SER A 138 -14.33 -4.17 -8.30
C SER A 138 -13.31 -3.23 -7.67
N TRP A 139 -13.74 -2.55 -6.62
CA TRP A 139 -12.85 -1.76 -5.78
C TRP A 139 -11.71 -2.59 -5.18
N GLY A 140 -11.99 -3.85 -4.78
CA GLY A 140 -10.95 -4.74 -4.27
C GLY A 140 -9.85 -5.07 -5.29
N VAL A 141 -10.21 -5.31 -6.55
CA VAL A 141 -9.23 -5.55 -7.63
C VAL A 141 -8.45 -4.29 -7.94
N GLN A 142 -9.14 -3.18 -8.13
CA GLN A 142 -8.49 -1.90 -8.44
C GLN A 142 -7.56 -1.42 -7.33
N ARG A 143 -7.91 -1.58 -6.04
CA ARG A 143 -6.99 -1.26 -4.94
C ARG A 143 -5.80 -2.19 -4.85
N ALA A 144 -5.95 -3.47 -5.20
CA ALA A 144 -4.78 -4.34 -5.31
C ALA A 144 -3.82 -3.87 -6.41
N ILE A 145 -4.35 -3.40 -7.55
CA ILE A 145 -3.53 -2.81 -8.63
C ILE A 145 -2.89 -1.47 -8.22
N ASP A 146 -3.62 -0.67 -7.45
CA ASP A 146 -3.16 0.64 -7.00
C ASP A 146 -2.09 0.54 -5.90
N PHE A 147 -2.23 -0.47 -5.04
CA PHE A 147 -1.33 -0.75 -3.94
C PHE A 147 -0.27 -1.78 -4.38
N ASP A 148 0.61 -1.36 -5.29
CA ASP A 148 1.82 -2.06 -5.73
C ASP A 148 1.64 -3.57 -6.05
N VAL A 149 2.44 -4.46 -5.47
CA VAL A 149 2.45 -5.90 -5.79
C VAL A 149 2.42 -6.79 -4.55
N HIS A 150 1.66 -7.87 -4.64
CA HIS A 150 1.37 -8.81 -3.56
C HIS A 150 1.32 -10.25 -4.09
N GLU A 151 1.87 -11.18 -3.32
CA GLU A 151 1.70 -12.63 -3.47
C GLU A 151 0.22 -13.05 -3.51
N LEU A 152 -0.65 -12.33 -2.79
CA LEU A 152 -2.08 -12.62 -2.74
C LEU A 152 -2.77 -12.54 -4.12
N ALA A 153 -2.17 -11.86 -5.10
CA ALA A 153 -2.69 -11.76 -6.47
C ALA A 153 -2.84 -13.11 -7.19
N PHE A 154 -2.12 -14.15 -6.77
CA PHE A 154 -2.30 -15.50 -7.30
C PHE A 154 -3.61 -16.16 -6.82
N ALA A 155 -4.10 -15.81 -5.63
CA ALA A 155 -5.21 -16.52 -5.00
C ALA A 155 -6.53 -16.47 -5.79
N PRO A 156 -6.96 -15.34 -6.39
CA PRO A 156 -8.23 -15.29 -7.12
C PRO A 156 -8.34 -16.28 -8.28
N VAL A 157 -7.31 -16.34 -9.15
CA VAL A 157 -7.31 -17.24 -10.31
C VAL A 157 -7.22 -18.71 -9.87
N LEU A 158 -6.42 -19.01 -8.84
CA LEU A 158 -6.25 -20.35 -8.31
C LEU A 158 -7.54 -20.84 -7.61
N LEU A 159 -8.19 -20.00 -6.81
CA LEU A 159 -9.43 -20.33 -6.11
C LEU A 159 -10.60 -20.53 -7.08
N ALA A 160 -10.79 -19.62 -8.03
CA ALA A 160 -11.82 -19.77 -9.05
C ALA A 160 -11.60 -21.04 -9.88
N THR A 161 -10.35 -21.36 -10.21
CA THR A 161 -9.98 -22.60 -10.91
C THR A 161 -10.24 -23.83 -10.05
N ALA A 162 -9.86 -23.83 -8.77
CA ALA A 162 -10.12 -24.93 -7.86
C ALA A 162 -11.62 -25.25 -7.78
N VAL A 163 -12.46 -24.24 -7.53
CA VAL A 163 -13.92 -24.42 -7.45
C VAL A 163 -14.49 -24.90 -8.78
N LEU A 164 -14.04 -24.34 -9.91
CA LEU A 164 -14.45 -24.78 -11.25
C LEU A 164 -14.10 -26.23 -11.54
N MET A 165 -12.90 -26.66 -11.18
CA MET A 165 -12.43 -28.02 -11.43
C MET A 165 -13.10 -29.02 -10.49
N ALA A 166 -13.36 -28.65 -9.23
CA ALA A 166 -14.17 -29.44 -8.31
C ALA A 166 -15.60 -29.66 -8.85
N ASP A 167 -16.25 -28.61 -9.35
CA ASP A 167 -17.59 -28.70 -9.96
C ASP A 167 -17.64 -29.64 -11.15
N ARG A 168 -16.59 -29.61 -11.97
CA ARG A 168 -16.43 -30.51 -13.12
C ARG A 168 -15.86 -31.88 -12.73
N ARG A 169 -15.69 -32.17 -11.44
CA ARG A 169 -15.08 -33.41 -10.91
C ARG A 169 -13.70 -33.72 -11.50
N ARG A 170 -12.95 -32.69 -11.88
CA ARG A 170 -11.57 -32.80 -12.39
C ARG A 170 -10.58 -32.61 -11.26
N TRP A 171 -10.31 -33.71 -10.54
CA TRP A 171 -9.56 -33.67 -9.29
C TRP A 171 -8.07 -33.35 -9.42
N ARG A 172 -7.42 -33.73 -10.52
CA ARG A 172 -6.00 -33.40 -10.75
C ARG A 172 -5.74 -31.89 -10.77
N PRO A 173 -6.35 -31.08 -11.67
CA PRO A 173 -6.15 -29.64 -11.66
C PRO A 173 -6.72 -28.97 -10.40
N PHE A 174 -7.76 -29.53 -9.78
CA PHE A 174 -8.21 -29.08 -8.45
C PHE A 174 -7.10 -29.15 -7.40
N TRP A 175 -6.45 -30.31 -7.25
CA TRP A 175 -5.39 -30.48 -6.25
C TRP A 175 -4.14 -29.66 -6.57
N VAL A 176 -3.80 -29.46 -7.85
CA VAL A 176 -2.75 -28.52 -8.25
C VAL A 176 -3.11 -27.10 -7.77
N SER A 177 -4.33 -26.63 -8.00
CA SER A 177 -4.76 -25.32 -7.50
C SER A 177 -4.75 -25.24 -5.98
N VAL A 178 -5.13 -26.31 -5.26
CA VAL A 178 -5.08 -26.35 -3.78
C VAL A 178 -3.64 -26.25 -3.27
N VAL A 179 -2.71 -27.01 -3.83
CA VAL A 179 -1.29 -26.93 -3.44
C VAL A 179 -0.74 -25.52 -3.70
N LEU A 180 -1.02 -24.96 -4.87
CA LEU A 180 -0.59 -23.59 -5.19
C LEU A 180 -1.23 -22.55 -4.27
N LEU A 181 -2.50 -22.71 -3.86
CA LEU A 181 -3.16 -21.85 -2.87
C LEU A 181 -2.47 -21.90 -1.51
N LEU A 182 -2.08 -23.09 -1.03
CA LEU A 182 -1.31 -23.22 0.21
C LEU A 182 0.04 -22.50 0.11
N CYS A 183 0.66 -22.50 -1.08
CA CYS A 183 1.90 -21.75 -1.30
C CYS A 183 1.71 -20.22 -1.37
N VAL A 184 0.48 -19.71 -1.51
CA VAL A 184 0.26 -18.26 -1.69
C VAL A 184 0.70 -17.48 -0.46
N LYS A 185 0.16 -17.84 0.70
CA LYS A 185 0.41 -17.20 1.99
C LYS A 185 -0.16 -18.12 3.08
N GLU A 186 0.40 -18.05 4.28
CA GLU A 186 0.01 -18.92 5.39
C GLU A 186 -1.48 -18.83 5.76
N ASP A 187 -2.06 -17.63 5.76
CA ASP A 187 -3.45 -17.35 6.08
C ASP A 187 -4.44 -17.88 5.01
N VAL A 188 -4.04 -17.91 3.74
CA VAL A 188 -4.82 -18.50 2.62
C VAL A 188 -5.11 -19.98 2.87
N ALA A 189 -4.34 -20.66 3.73
CA ALA A 189 -4.64 -22.01 4.16
C ALA A 189 -6.03 -22.14 4.83
N LEU A 190 -6.52 -21.10 5.50
CA LEU A 190 -7.88 -21.07 6.07
C LEU A 190 -8.96 -21.04 4.98
N VAL A 191 -8.67 -20.46 3.81
CA VAL A 191 -9.55 -20.56 2.63
C VAL A 191 -9.58 -21.99 2.09
N VAL A 192 -8.45 -22.70 2.13
CA VAL A 192 -8.40 -24.14 1.76
C VAL A 192 -9.21 -25.00 2.74
N VAL A 193 -9.22 -24.65 4.04
CA VAL A 193 -10.14 -25.27 5.01
C VAL A 193 -11.59 -25.03 4.63
N ALA A 194 -11.99 -23.79 4.34
CA ALA A 194 -13.34 -23.46 3.89
C ALA A 194 -13.73 -24.20 2.59
N LEU A 195 -12.79 -24.32 1.64
CA LEU A 195 -12.96 -25.10 0.41
C LEU A 195 -13.19 -26.59 0.70
N GLY A 196 -12.47 -27.16 1.66
CA GLY A 196 -12.65 -28.53 2.12
C GLY A 196 -14.01 -28.76 2.80
N LEU A 197 -14.44 -27.82 3.66
CA LEU A 197 -15.77 -27.85 4.27
C LEU A 197 -16.87 -27.78 3.20
N TRP A 198 -16.73 -26.90 2.21
CA TRP A 198 -17.65 -26.83 1.08
C TRP A 198 -17.77 -28.16 0.34
N LEU A 199 -16.65 -28.83 0.05
CA LEU A 199 -16.64 -30.15 -0.60
C LEU A 199 -17.36 -31.20 0.25
N ALA A 200 -17.06 -31.25 1.55
CA ALA A 200 -17.69 -32.19 2.48
C ALA A 200 -19.21 -31.99 2.55
N MET A 201 -19.66 -30.74 2.69
CA MET A 201 -21.07 -30.37 2.65
C MET A 201 -21.72 -30.70 1.31
N SER A 202 -20.95 -30.71 0.21
CA SER A 202 -21.40 -31.03 -1.14
C SER A 202 -21.38 -32.53 -1.48
N GLY A 203 -21.03 -33.39 -0.51
CA GLY A 203 -21.04 -34.85 -0.63
C GLY A 203 -19.67 -35.48 -0.87
N GLU A 204 -18.63 -34.71 -1.13
CA GLU A 204 -17.26 -35.19 -1.38
C GLU A 204 -16.46 -35.29 -0.08
N ARG A 205 -17.00 -36.02 0.91
CA ARG A 205 -16.50 -36.05 2.30
C ARG A 205 -15.01 -36.37 2.43
N ARG A 206 -14.51 -37.39 1.71
CA ARG A 206 -13.08 -37.78 1.76
C ARG A 206 -12.17 -36.67 1.26
N ARG A 207 -12.48 -36.06 0.11
CA ARG A 207 -11.67 -34.98 -0.47
C ARG A 207 -11.77 -33.70 0.36
N GLY A 208 -12.97 -33.43 0.88
CA GLY A 208 -13.19 -32.33 1.82
C GLY A 208 -12.35 -32.47 3.08
N ALA A 209 -12.34 -33.65 3.70
CA ALA A 209 -11.52 -33.94 4.87
C ALA A 209 -10.01 -33.78 4.58
N ILE A 210 -9.53 -34.29 3.44
CA ILE A 210 -8.12 -34.12 3.03
C ILE A 210 -7.77 -32.63 2.90
N ALA A 211 -8.62 -31.82 2.24
CA ALA A 211 -8.38 -30.39 2.09
C ALA A 211 -8.40 -29.64 3.44
N VAL A 212 -9.34 -29.97 4.34
CA VAL A 212 -9.39 -29.41 5.70
C VAL A 212 -8.11 -29.73 6.47
N VAL A 213 -7.71 -31.00 6.51
CA VAL A 213 -6.50 -31.43 7.23
C VAL A 213 -5.25 -30.79 6.63
N ALA A 214 -5.15 -30.73 5.29
CA ALA A 214 -4.03 -30.10 4.62
C ALA A 214 -3.95 -28.59 4.92
N GLY A 215 -5.07 -27.87 4.90
CA GLY A 215 -5.12 -26.45 5.25
C GLY A 215 -4.71 -26.19 6.70
N ILE A 216 -5.26 -26.94 7.66
CA ILE A 216 -4.91 -26.80 9.09
C ILE A 216 -3.43 -27.13 9.30
N ALA A 217 -2.96 -28.27 8.76
CA ALA A 217 -1.57 -28.69 8.90
C ALA A 217 -0.61 -27.66 8.31
N TRP A 218 -0.92 -27.12 7.13
CA TRP A 218 -0.09 -26.10 6.51
C TRP A 218 -0.05 -24.80 7.30
N PHE A 219 -1.20 -24.30 7.78
CA PHE A 219 -1.26 -23.10 8.63
C PHE A 219 -0.39 -23.27 9.89
N VAL A 220 -0.52 -24.41 10.57
CA VAL A 220 0.27 -24.71 11.78
C VAL A 220 1.76 -24.84 11.46
N LEU A 221 2.13 -25.58 10.41
CA LEU A 221 3.53 -25.72 9.99
C LEU A 221 4.14 -24.37 9.59
N ALA A 222 3.42 -23.56 8.83
CA ALA A 222 3.88 -22.24 8.41
C ALA A 222 4.14 -21.33 9.62
N THR A 223 3.15 -21.20 10.52
CA THR A 223 3.21 -20.26 11.65
C THR A 223 4.07 -20.75 12.82
N ARG A 224 4.18 -22.06 13.05
CA ARG A 224 4.89 -22.63 14.21
C ARG A 224 6.28 -23.20 13.88
N TRP A 225 6.57 -23.47 12.60
CA TRP A 225 7.85 -24.03 12.20
C TRP A 225 8.56 -23.13 11.19
N TRP A 226 7.98 -22.91 10.01
CA TRP A 226 8.69 -22.24 8.92
C TRP A 226 9.01 -20.79 9.23
N ILE A 227 8.02 -20.00 9.66
CA ILE A 227 8.25 -18.58 9.98
C ILE A 227 9.27 -18.44 11.13
N PRO A 228 9.09 -19.08 12.31
CA PRO A 228 10.07 -18.99 13.38
C PRO A 228 11.46 -19.53 13.02
N GLY A 229 11.52 -20.61 12.22
CA GLY A 229 12.78 -21.25 11.84
C GLY A 229 13.58 -20.49 10.77
N LEU A 230 12.92 -19.63 9.99
CA LEU A 230 13.54 -18.79 8.96
C LEU A 230 13.67 -17.32 9.38
N GLY A 231 12.90 -16.90 10.38
CA GLY A 231 12.83 -15.55 10.90
C GLY A 231 13.93 -15.23 11.90
N VAL A 232 14.10 -13.94 12.15
CA VAL A 232 14.96 -13.38 13.21
C VAL A 232 14.17 -12.96 14.45
N GLN A 233 12.84 -13.03 14.38
CA GLN A 233 11.92 -12.71 15.47
C GLN A 233 10.80 -13.75 15.50
N GLU A 234 10.12 -13.87 16.66
CA GLU A 234 8.90 -14.67 16.76
C GLU A 234 7.77 -14.07 15.88
N PHE A 235 6.79 -14.90 15.52
CA PHE A 235 5.64 -14.48 14.72
C PHE A 235 4.87 -13.34 15.42
N THR A 236 4.92 -12.13 14.85
CA THR A 236 4.49 -10.88 15.49
C THR A 236 3.15 -10.34 14.99
N TYR A 237 2.45 -11.08 14.11
CA TYR A 237 1.22 -10.61 13.45
C TYR A 237 -0.08 -10.92 14.20
N TRP A 238 -0.02 -11.24 15.49
CA TRP A 238 -1.22 -11.41 16.29
C TRP A 238 -1.94 -10.06 16.47
N SER A 239 -3.23 -10.01 16.11
CA SER A 239 -4.02 -8.77 16.09
C SER A 239 -5.44 -8.97 16.64
N TYR A 240 -5.68 -9.98 17.46
CA TYR A 240 -7.01 -10.33 18.00
C TYR A 240 -7.06 -10.22 19.53
N TYR A 241 -6.40 -9.20 20.09
CA TYR A 241 -6.24 -8.99 21.53
C TYR A 241 -7.57 -8.83 22.28
N ARG A 242 -8.64 -8.38 21.58
CA ARG A 242 -10.01 -8.37 22.14
C ARG A 242 -10.57 -9.77 22.49
N PHE A 243 -9.96 -10.82 21.94
CA PHE A 243 -10.32 -12.22 22.18
C PHE A 243 -9.29 -12.95 23.05
N GLY A 244 -8.03 -12.50 23.09
CA GLY A 244 -6.99 -13.05 23.93
C GLY A 244 -5.59 -12.75 23.42
N GLU A 245 -4.57 -13.14 24.18
CA GLU A 245 -3.16 -12.90 23.82
C GLU A 245 -2.66 -13.88 22.74
N ASP A 246 -3.40 -14.97 22.49
CA ASP A 246 -3.02 -16.01 21.53
C ASP A 246 -4.24 -16.72 20.90
N ALA A 247 -3.96 -17.60 19.92
CA ALA A 247 -5.00 -18.34 19.22
C ALA A 247 -5.86 -19.24 20.13
N PRO A 248 -5.30 -20.05 21.06
CA PRO A 248 -6.10 -20.83 22.00
C PRO A 248 -7.06 -19.98 22.85
N SER A 249 -6.57 -18.90 23.47
CA SER A 249 -7.40 -18.02 24.30
C SER A 249 -8.48 -17.32 23.48
N ALA A 250 -8.17 -16.90 22.25
CA ALA A 250 -9.15 -16.33 21.35
C ALA A 250 -10.26 -17.31 20.94
N ILE A 251 -9.92 -18.58 20.68
CA ILE A 251 -10.91 -19.62 20.40
C ILE A 251 -11.82 -19.83 21.61
N VAL A 252 -11.25 -19.92 22.82
CA VAL A 252 -12.04 -20.04 24.06
C VAL A 252 -12.97 -18.85 24.19
N ALA A 253 -12.47 -17.62 24.04
CA ALA A 253 -13.29 -16.41 24.14
C ALA A 253 -14.40 -16.34 23.07
N ALA A 254 -14.12 -16.78 21.84
CA ALA A 254 -15.12 -16.86 20.78
C ALA A 254 -16.24 -17.86 21.11
N VAL A 255 -15.93 -18.95 21.82
CA VAL A 255 -16.91 -19.96 22.27
C VAL A 255 -17.67 -19.51 23.52
N THR A 256 -16.99 -18.95 24.51
CA THR A 256 -17.60 -18.56 25.79
C THR A 256 -18.32 -17.20 25.73
N HIS A 257 -17.89 -16.31 24.83
CA HIS A 257 -18.44 -14.97 24.64
C HIS A 257 -18.79 -14.68 23.17
N PRO A 258 -19.67 -15.47 22.53
CA PRO A 258 -19.91 -15.41 21.09
C PRO A 258 -20.46 -14.06 20.59
N TRP A 259 -21.11 -13.27 21.45
CA TRP A 259 -21.56 -11.92 21.10
C TRP A 259 -20.40 -10.98 20.75
N ARG A 260 -19.19 -11.23 21.28
CA ARG A 260 -18.00 -10.44 20.95
C ARG A 260 -17.60 -10.57 19.49
N LEU A 261 -17.86 -11.71 18.85
CA LEU A 261 -17.60 -11.89 17.43
C LEU A 261 -18.40 -10.88 16.60
N VAL A 262 -19.64 -10.59 16.99
CA VAL A 262 -20.49 -9.64 16.30
C VAL A 262 -20.09 -8.21 16.66
N THR A 263 -19.94 -7.88 17.95
CA THR A 263 -19.66 -6.51 18.37
C THR A 263 -18.30 -6.02 17.84
N VAL A 264 -17.27 -6.87 17.86
CA VAL A 264 -15.95 -6.51 17.31
C VAL A 264 -15.97 -6.41 15.79
N ALA A 265 -16.75 -7.24 15.10
CA ALA A 265 -16.82 -7.21 13.64
C ALA A 265 -17.49 -5.94 13.09
N ILE A 266 -18.35 -5.28 13.86
CA ILE A 266 -19.10 -4.09 13.41
C ILE A 266 -18.61 -2.77 14.04
N ASP A 267 -17.73 -2.84 15.03
CA ASP A 267 -17.13 -1.67 15.69
C ASP A 267 -15.64 -1.54 15.34
N PRO A 268 -15.17 -0.38 14.82
CA PRO A 268 -15.90 0.87 14.54
C PRO A 268 -16.71 0.85 13.22
N GLN A 269 -17.55 1.87 13.00
CA GLN A 269 -18.49 2.01 11.85
C GLN A 269 -17.87 1.71 10.47
N VAL A 270 -16.62 2.11 10.25
CA VAL A 270 -15.88 1.84 9.00
C VAL A 270 -15.76 0.36 8.64
N LYS A 271 -15.83 -0.56 9.63
CA LYS A 271 -15.94 -2.01 9.36
C LYS A 271 -17.24 -2.35 8.67
N VAL A 272 -18.36 -1.78 9.14
CA VAL A 272 -19.69 -1.96 8.53
C VAL A 272 -19.69 -1.38 7.12
N ASP A 273 -19.17 -0.18 6.94
CA ASP A 273 -19.12 0.48 5.62
C ASP A 273 -18.31 -0.35 4.62
N THR A 274 -17.14 -0.86 5.05
CA THR A 274 -16.29 -1.73 4.23
C THR A 274 -16.98 -3.05 3.92
N MET A 275 -17.66 -3.65 4.91
CA MET A 275 -18.40 -4.88 4.72
C MET A 275 -19.54 -4.69 3.71
N LEU A 276 -20.31 -3.61 3.82
CA LEU A 276 -21.36 -3.24 2.88
C LEU A 276 -20.79 -3.00 1.47
N ALA A 277 -19.69 -2.28 1.33
CA ALA A 277 -19.01 -2.06 0.05
C ALA A 277 -18.56 -3.38 -0.62
N LEU A 278 -18.24 -4.42 0.18
CA LEU A 278 -17.93 -5.75 -0.32
C LEU A 278 -19.17 -6.54 -0.73
N VAL A 279 -20.27 -6.53 0.04
CA VAL A 279 -21.43 -7.42 -0.18
C VAL A 279 -22.53 -6.84 -1.07
N VAL A 280 -22.69 -5.51 -1.13
CA VAL A 280 -23.69 -4.81 -1.98
C VAL A 280 -23.52 -5.12 -3.48
N PRO A 281 -22.31 -5.18 -4.06
CA PRO A 281 -22.10 -5.59 -5.46
C PRO A 281 -22.63 -7.00 -5.78
N PHE A 282 -22.90 -7.78 -4.74
CA PHE A 282 -23.40 -9.15 -4.82
C PHE A 282 -24.83 -9.27 -4.27
N LEU A 283 -25.54 -8.14 -4.18
CA LEU A 283 -26.92 -8.03 -3.69
C LEU A 283 -27.13 -8.55 -2.26
N VAL A 284 -26.09 -8.52 -1.43
CA VAL A 284 -26.06 -8.91 -0.01
C VAL A 284 -26.44 -10.37 0.24
N ALA A 285 -27.66 -10.78 -0.08
CA ALA A 285 -28.22 -12.10 0.16
C ALA A 285 -27.65 -13.19 -0.76
N THR A 286 -27.33 -12.87 -2.02
CA THR A 286 -27.04 -13.92 -3.01
C THR A 286 -25.85 -14.81 -2.64
N PRO A 287 -24.72 -14.32 -2.09
CA PRO A 287 -23.63 -15.19 -1.63
C PRO A 287 -24.07 -16.23 -0.59
N TRP A 288 -25.04 -15.91 0.27
CA TRP A 288 -25.42 -16.72 1.43
C TRP A 288 -26.47 -17.79 1.14
N LEU A 289 -27.04 -17.82 -0.08
CA LEU A 289 -28.04 -18.81 -0.52
C LEU A 289 -27.42 -20.12 -1.02
N THR A 290 -26.16 -20.40 -0.68
CA THR A 290 -25.42 -21.57 -1.16
C THR A 290 -24.40 -22.04 -0.13
N ARG A 291 -24.01 -23.32 -0.22
CA ARG A 291 -22.92 -23.90 0.59
C ARG A 291 -21.55 -23.26 0.32
N LEU A 292 -21.39 -22.56 -0.80
CA LEU A 292 -20.18 -21.80 -1.12
C LEU A 292 -20.01 -20.56 -0.23
N ALA A 293 -21.05 -20.16 0.50
CA ALA A 293 -20.99 -19.03 1.43
C ALA A 293 -19.97 -19.22 2.57
N ILE A 294 -19.48 -20.44 2.78
CA ILE A 294 -18.38 -20.71 3.72
C ILE A 294 -17.04 -20.11 3.27
N LEU A 295 -16.83 -19.88 1.96
CA LEU A 295 -15.57 -19.36 1.43
C LEU A 295 -15.20 -17.95 1.90
N PRO A 296 -16.11 -16.95 1.90
CA PRO A 296 -15.78 -15.62 2.43
C PRO A 296 -15.60 -15.57 3.95
N VAL A 297 -16.12 -16.55 4.71
CA VAL A 297 -16.13 -16.53 6.19
C VAL A 297 -14.74 -16.35 6.81
N PRO A 298 -13.71 -17.17 6.51
CA PRO A 298 -12.40 -17.00 7.12
C PRO A 298 -11.78 -15.63 6.82
N LEU A 299 -11.96 -15.11 5.60
CA LEU A 299 -11.41 -13.82 5.19
C LEU A 299 -12.10 -12.64 5.88
N PHE A 300 -13.42 -12.74 6.07
CA PHE A 300 -14.18 -11.74 6.82
C PHE A 300 -13.82 -11.78 8.30
N ALA A 301 -13.69 -12.99 8.88
CA ALA A 301 -13.30 -13.16 10.27
C ALA A 301 -11.90 -12.58 10.51
N GLU A 302 -10.93 -12.97 9.69
CA GLU A 302 -9.55 -12.48 9.77
C GLU A 302 -9.50 -10.94 9.74
N ARG A 303 -10.23 -10.34 8.80
CA ARG A 303 -10.22 -8.90 8.56
C ARG A 303 -10.97 -8.11 9.62
N PHE A 304 -12.21 -8.49 9.93
CA PHE A 304 -13.12 -7.68 10.74
C PHE A 304 -13.03 -7.99 12.23
N LEU A 305 -12.46 -9.13 12.64
CA LEU A 305 -12.17 -9.40 14.05
C LEU A 305 -10.83 -8.80 14.49
N SER A 306 -10.01 -8.33 13.56
CA SER A 306 -8.71 -7.71 13.87
C SER A 306 -8.85 -6.33 14.51
N ASP A 307 -7.94 -6.06 15.45
CA ASP A 307 -7.69 -4.76 16.06
C ASP A 307 -6.93 -3.80 15.13
N GLN A 308 -6.30 -4.33 14.06
CA GLN A 308 -5.48 -3.55 13.16
C GLN A 308 -6.30 -2.86 12.07
N SER A 309 -6.34 -1.53 12.10
CA SER A 309 -7.13 -0.71 11.17
C SER A 309 -6.78 -0.88 9.71
N VAL A 310 -5.51 -1.20 9.43
CA VAL A 310 -5.00 -1.46 8.08
C VAL A 310 -5.77 -2.61 7.41
N TYR A 311 -6.14 -3.66 8.15
CA TYR A 311 -6.86 -4.82 7.59
C TYR A 311 -8.27 -4.47 7.15
N TRP A 312 -9.05 -3.77 7.98
CA TRP A 312 -10.45 -3.49 7.69
C TRP A 312 -10.73 -2.15 6.99
N SER A 313 -9.73 -1.29 6.83
CA SER A 313 -9.83 -0.05 6.02
C SER A 313 -9.96 -0.31 4.52
N THR A 314 -10.22 0.74 3.74
CA THR A 314 -10.45 0.67 2.29
C THR A 314 -9.26 1.12 1.43
N SER A 315 -8.09 1.33 2.02
CA SER A 315 -6.93 1.86 1.28
C SER A 315 -5.98 0.79 0.74
N PHE A 316 -6.10 -0.46 1.22
CA PHE A 316 -5.15 -1.54 0.96
C PHE A 316 -5.74 -2.69 0.12
N HIS A 317 -4.88 -3.63 -0.29
CA HIS A 317 -5.18 -4.75 -1.19
C HIS A 317 -6.08 -5.85 -0.59
N TYR A 318 -6.34 -5.84 0.72
CA TYR A 318 -7.01 -6.93 1.47
C TYR A 318 -8.39 -7.34 0.93
N SER A 319 -9.02 -6.51 0.09
CA SER A 319 -10.36 -6.76 -0.46
C SER A 319 -10.35 -7.67 -1.69
N LEU A 320 -9.18 -7.93 -2.29
CA LEU A 320 -9.03 -8.71 -3.52
C LEU A 320 -9.65 -10.11 -3.43
N LEU A 321 -9.22 -10.90 -2.44
CA LEU A 321 -9.66 -12.29 -2.29
C LEU A 321 -11.10 -12.39 -1.74
N PRO A 322 -11.54 -11.58 -0.76
CA PRO A 322 -12.95 -11.46 -0.38
C PRO A 322 -13.87 -11.25 -1.58
N THR A 323 -13.53 -10.33 -2.48
CA THR A 323 -14.36 -10.09 -3.68
C THR A 323 -14.48 -11.32 -4.57
N MET A 324 -13.41 -12.10 -4.77
CA MET A 324 -13.48 -13.36 -5.52
C MET A 324 -14.37 -14.40 -4.81
N THR A 325 -14.22 -14.58 -3.49
CA THR A 325 -15.05 -15.55 -2.75
C THR A 325 -16.53 -15.20 -2.81
N LEU A 326 -16.87 -13.91 -2.70
CA LEU A 326 -18.24 -13.41 -2.83
C LEU A 326 -18.78 -13.61 -4.25
N ALA A 327 -17.99 -13.37 -5.30
CA ALA A 327 -18.39 -13.61 -6.68
C ALA A 327 -18.68 -15.11 -6.95
N ILE A 328 -17.83 -16.00 -6.42
CA ILE A 328 -18.02 -17.46 -6.50
C ILE A 328 -19.30 -17.88 -5.76
N ALA A 329 -19.51 -17.38 -4.54
CA ALA A 329 -20.69 -17.68 -3.75
C ALA A 329 -21.98 -17.14 -4.42
N SER A 330 -21.93 -15.94 -4.98
CA SER A 330 -23.04 -15.32 -5.72
C SER A 330 -23.47 -16.15 -6.93
N ALA A 331 -22.52 -16.71 -7.68
CA ALA A 331 -22.83 -17.63 -8.78
C ALA A 331 -23.65 -18.85 -8.28
N GLY A 332 -23.30 -19.37 -7.11
CA GLY A 332 -24.05 -20.45 -6.46
C GLY A 332 -25.44 -20.03 -5.99
N GLY A 333 -25.56 -18.90 -5.30
CA GLY A 333 -26.86 -18.46 -4.78
C GLY A 333 -27.82 -17.97 -5.85
N ILE A 334 -27.34 -17.32 -6.91
CA ILE A 334 -28.15 -17.01 -8.10
C ILE A 334 -28.71 -18.30 -8.73
N ALA A 335 -27.90 -19.35 -8.80
CA ALA A 335 -28.37 -20.66 -9.26
C ALA A 335 -29.42 -21.26 -8.32
N THR A 336 -29.30 -21.07 -7.00
CA THR A 336 -30.33 -21.47 -6.03
C THR A 336 -31.65 -20.75 -6.29
N VAL A 337 -31.63 -19.42 -6.47
CA VAL A 337 -32.84 -18.63 -6.79
C VAL A 337 -33.47 -19.11 -8.10
N GLN A 338 -32.67 -19.33 -9.14
CA GLN A 338 -33.16 -19.85 -10.41
C GLN A 338 -33.87 -21.19 -10.25
N ARG A 339 -33.30 -22.13 -9.47
CA ARG A 339 -33.93 -23.44 -9.22
C ARG A 339 -35.23 -23.30 -8.44
N ALA A 340 -35.29 -22.40 -7.45
CA ALA A 340 -36.51 -22.14 -6.69
C ALA A 340 -37.64 -21.59 -7.60
N LEU A 341 -37.33 -20.64 -8.49
CA LEU A 341 -38.29 -20.10 -9.44
C LEU A 341 -38.79 -21.14 -10.45
N ARG A 342 -37.90 -22.02 -10.95
CA ARG A 342 -38.28 -23.13 -11.84
C ARG A 342 -39.20 -24.13 -11.15
N ARG A 343 -38.86 -24.54 -9.93
CA ARG A 343 -39.72 -25.42 -9.12
C ARG A 343 -41.07 -24.78 -8.81
N ARG A 344 -41.11 -23.45 -8.63
CA ARG A 344 -42.37 -22.74 -8.45
C ARG A 344 -43.23 -22.80 -9.72
N ALA A 345 -42.61 -22.62 -10.89
CA ALA A 345 -43.30 -22.75 -12.18
C ALA A 345 -43.90 -24.14 -12.37
N GLU A 346 -43.15 -25.19 -12.05
CA GLU A 346 -43.60 -26.60 -12.14
C GLU A 346 -44.76 -26.92 -11.20
N ARG A 347 -44.86 -26.24 -10.06
CA ARG A 347 -45.91 -26.44 -9.04
C ARG A 347 -47.15 -25.57 -9.24
N THR A 348 -47.08 -24.55 -10.09
CA THR A 348 -48.21 -23.64 -10.31
C THR A 348 -49.18 -24.26 -11.32
N THR A 349 -50.44 -24.42 -10.92
CA THR A 349 -51.51 -25.01 -11.76
C THR A 349 -52.07 -24.03 -12.78
N ASP A 350 -52.11 -22.74 -12.47
CA ASP A 350 -52.51 -21.69 -13.43
C ASP A 350 -51.45 -21.50 -14.52
N GLU A 351 -51.82 -21.69 -15.80
CA GLU A 351 -50.93 -21.60 -16.95
C GLU A 351 -50.24 -20.22 -17.06
N ARG A 352 -50.99 -19.15 -16.78
CA ARG A 352 -50.45 -17.78 -16.82
C ARG A 352 -49.39 -17.60 -15.74
N GLY A 353 -49.65 -18.06 -14.52
CA GLY A 353 -48.71 -18.07 -13.40
C GLY A 353 -47.49 -18.93 -13.67
N ALA A 354 -47.65 -20.15 -14.18
CA ALA A 354 -46.55 -21.05 -14.52
C ALA A 354 -45.62 -20.43 -15.56
N ARG A 355 -46.19 -19.82 -16.62
CA ARG A 355 -45.41 -19.10 -17.64
C ARG A 355 -44.64 -17.91 -17.06
N ARG A 356 -45.26 -17.13 -16.17
CA ARG A 356 -44.60 -16.00 -15.47
C ARG A 356 -43.39 -16.49 -14.67
N TRP A 357 -43.55 -17.52 -13.85
CA TRP A 357 -42.44 -18.09 -13.06
C TRP A 357 -41.34 -18.71 -13.93
N ALA A 358 -41.69 -19.35 -15.04
CA ALA A 358 -40.72 -19.89 -15.99
C ALA A 358 -39.89 -18.79 -16.66
N VAL A 359 -40.53 -17.68 -17.06
CA VAL A 359 -39.83 -16.50 -17.58
C VAL A 359 -38.93 -15.88 -16.51
N ALA A 360 -39.44 -15.73 -15.28
CA ALA A 360 -38.67 -15.22 -14.15
C ALA A 360 -37.43 -16.10 -13.89
N GLY A 361 -37.58 -17.43 -13.84
CA GLY A 361 -36.45 -18.35 -13.66
C GLY A 361 -35.42 -18.31 -14.80
N ARG A 362 -35.82 -17.95 -16.03
CA ARG A 362 -34.88 -17.75 -17.14
C ARG A 362 -34.12 -16.41 -17.06
N ARG A 363 -34.80 -15.33 -16.63
CA ARG A 363 -34.24 -13.97 -16.61
C ARG A 363 -33.52 -13.63 -15.31
N ALA A 364 -33.95 -14.20 -14.18
CA ALA A 364 -33.46 -13.87 -12.85
C ALA A 364 -31.94 -13.89 -12.72
N PRO A 365 -31.19 -14.88 -13.28
CA PRO A 365 -29.74 -14.85 -13.17
C PRO A 365 -29.08 -13.62 -13.78
N ALA A 366 -29.50 -13.24 -14.99
CA ALA A 366 -28.96 -12.08 -15.67
C ALA A 366 -29.37 -10.78 -14.94
N VAL A 367 -30.62 -10.71 -14.48
CA VAL A 367 -31.14 -9.54 -13.74
C VAL A 367 -30.41 -9.37 -12.40
N LEU A 368 -30.27 -10.44 -11.60
CA LEU A 368 -29.60 -10.37 -10.31
C LEU A 368 -28.11 -10.02 -10.45
N ALA A 369 -27.40 -10.66 -11.38
CA ALA A 369 -25.99 -10.34 -11.61
C ALA A 369 -25.80 -8.93 -12.19
N GLY A 370 -26.68 -8.49 -13.09
CA GLY A 370 -26.65 -7.14 -13.66
C GLY A 370 -26.97 -6.05 -12.63
N LEU A 371 -27.97 -6.27 -11.77
CA LEU A 371 -28.29 -5.39 -10.65
C LEU A 371 -27.14 -5.34 -9.63
N GLY A 372 -26.50 -6.48 -9.35
CA GLY A 372 -25.31 -6.54 -8.50
C GLY A 372 -24.16 -5.71 -9.07
N LEU A 373 -23.86 -5.87 -10.37
CA LEU A 373 -22.86 -5.05 -11.05
C LEU A 373 -23.19 -3.56 -10.99
N LEU A 374 -24.45 -3.17 -11.23
CA LEU A 374 -24.88 -1.77 -11.14
C LEU A 374 -24.72 -1.23 -9.72
N ALA A 375 -25.22 -1.97 -8.72
CA ALA A 375 -25.13 -1.61 -7.32
C ALA A 375 -23.67 -1.51 -6.87
N GLY A 376 -22.79 -2.39 -7.35
CA GLY A 376 -21.36 -2.36 -7.07
C GLY A 376 -20.68 -1.13 -7.64
N THR A 377 -20.94 -0.81 -8.91
CA THR A 377 -20.42 0.43 -9.53
C THR A 377 -20.81 1.67 -8.73
N VAL A 378 -22.04 1.74 -8.23
CA VAL A 378 -22.50 2.84 -7.36
C VAL A 378 -21.82 2.79 -5.99
N ALA A 379 -21.76 1.63 -5.35
CA ALA A 379 -21.21 1.45 -4.01
C ALA A 379 -19.69 1.69 -3.94
N TRP A 380 -18.96 1.45 -5.02
CA TRP A 380 -17.52 1.67 -5.07
C TRP A 380 -17.14 3.14 -5.25
N PHE A 381 -18.01 3.96 -5.84
CA PHE A 381 -17.72 5.37 -6.13
C PHE A 381 -17.34 6.18 -4.87
N PRO A 382 -18.10 6.11 -3.75
CA PRO A 382 -17.73 6.79 -2.50
C PRO A 382 -16.41 6.29 -1.89
N VAL A 383 -16.10 4.99 -2.04
CA VAL A 383 -14.89 4.38 -1.48
C VAL A 383 -13.62 4.94 -2.14
N TYR A 384 -13.71 5.37 -3.40
CA TYR A 384 -12.59 6.03 -4.04
C TYR A 384 -12.43 7.49 -3.64
N GLY A 385 -13.54 8.24 -3.52
CA GLY A 385 -13.49 9.65 -3.13
C GLY A 385 -13.01 9.90 -1.69
N ALA A 386 -13.13 8.91 -0.80
CA ALA A 386 -12.78 9.07 0.62
C ALA A 386 -11.29 8.83 0.96
N ASN A 387 -10.49 8.21 0.07
CA ASN A 387 -9.23 7.57 0.47
C ASN A 387 -7.93 8.32 0.14
N GLY A 388 -7.99 9.57 -0.31
CA GLY A 388 -6.86 10.51 -0.27
C GLY A 388 -5.55 10.12 -0.98
N SER A 389 -5.50 9.02 -1.74
CA SER A 389 -4.33 8.59 -2.53
C SER A 389 -4.66 8.69 -4.01
N SER A 390 -4.33 9.84 -4.63
CA SER A 390 -4.79 10.29 -5.96
C SER A 390 -6.31 10.22 -6.10
N ASP A 391 -6.97 11.36 -6.26
CA ASP A 391 -8.43 11.52 -6.17
C ASP A 391 -9.28 10.68 -7.17
N GLU A 392 -8.69 9.75 -7.93
CA GLU A 392 -9.36 8.93 -8.93
C GLU A 392 -8.99 7.43 -8.84
N PRO A 393 -9.98 6.50 -8.95
CA PRO A 393 -9.73 5.07 -9.15
C PRO A 393 -8.84 4.82 -10.39
N PRO A 394 -8.07 3.71 -10.45
CA PRO A 394 -7.29 3.35 -11.64
C PRO A 394 -8.09 3.41 -12.95
N LEU A 395 -9.33 2.89 -12.97
CA LEU A 395 -10.16 2.93 -14.16
C LEU A 395 -10.67 4.34 -14.52
N ALA A 396 -10.91 5.19 -13.52
CA ALA A 396 -11.32 6.58 -13.77
C ALA A 396 -10.13 7.42 -14.24
N ALA A 397 -8.96 7.25 -13.61
CA ALA A 397 -7.74 7.94 -14.00
C ALA A 397 -7.27 7.57 -15.41
N LEU A 398 -7.46 6.30 -15.81
CA LEU A 398 -7.24 5.87 -17.20
C LEU A 398 -8.23 6.51 -18.19
N ALA A 399 -9.48 6.75 -17.77
CA ALA A 399 -10.50 7.36 -18.61
C ALA A 399 -10.27 8.87 -18.80
N THR A 400 -9.72 9.55 -17.79
CA THR A 400 -9.36 10.97 -17.87
C THR A 400 -8.00 11.21 -18.52
N LEU A 401 -7.17 10.16 -18.65
CA LEU A 401 -5.74 10.26 -19.01
C LEU A 401 -5.01 11.30 -18.15
N GLY A 402 -5.54 11.58 -16.95
CA GLY A 402 -5.03 12.61 -16.06
C GLY A 402 -3.66 12.21 -15.54
N THR A 403 -2.70 13.13 -15.55
CA THR A 403 -1.46 12.90 -14.79
C THR A 403 -1.83 12.91 -13.30
N PRO A 404 -1.43 11.89 -12.51
CA PRO A 404 -1.70 11.89 -11.08
C PRO A 404 -1.15 13.16 -10.42
N PRO A 405 -1.78 13.64 -9.33
CA PRO A 405 -1.42 14.91 -8.70
C PRO A 405 0.07 14.97 -8.36
N ARG A 406 0.70 16.09 -8.74
CA ARG A 406 2.15 16.30 -8.67
C ARG A 406 2.54 16.89 -7.33
N ASN A 407 3.20 16.12 -6.48
CA ASN A 407 3.88 16.67 -5.29
C ASN A 407 5.35 17.03 -5.59
N VAL A 408 6.00 16.36 -6.55
CA VAL A 408 7.37 16.62 -7.00
C VAL A 408 7.49 16.38 -8.50
N ASP A 409 8.28 17.19 -9.22
CA ASP A 409 8.54 16.98 -10.65
C ASP A 409 9.36 15.69 -10.86
N ARG A 410 8.80 14.77 -11.66
CA ARG A 410 9.45 13.51 -12.03
C ARG A 410 10.86 13.71 -12.58
N HIS A 411 11.10 14.75 -13.38
CA HIS A 411 12.43 15.00 -13.94
C HIS A 411 13.47 15.30 -12.86
N VAL A 412 13.04 15.87 -11.72
CA VAL A 412 13.91 16.08 -10.55
C VAL A 412 14.27 14.73 -9.94
N LEU A 413 13.28 13.87 -9.70
CA LEU A 413 13.50 12.54 -9.11
C LEU A 413 14.33 11.61 -10.02
N ASP A 414 14.13 11.67 -11.34
CA ASP A 414 14.96 10.95 -12.31
C ASP A 414 16.44 11.38 -12.22
N ARG A 415 16.71 12.68 -12.04
CA ARG A 415 18.07 13.18 -11.79
C ARG A 415 18.62 12.74 -10.43
N VAL A 416 17.79 12.74 -9.39
CA VAL A 416 18.19 12.26 -8.05
C VAL A 416 18.61 10.80 -8.12
N VAL A 417 17.79 9.92 -8.70
CA VAL A 417 18.09 8.48 -8.86
C VAL A 417 19.36 8.28 -9.68
N ALA A 418 19.51 8.99 -10.79
CA ALA A 418 20.70 8.91 -11.64
C ALA A 418 21.98 9.41 -10.94
N ALA A 419 21.84 10.35 -10.01
CA ALA A 419 22.94 10.89 -9.24
C ALA A 419 23.36 9.99 -8.06
N VAL A 420 22.57 8.98 -7.71
CA VAL A 420 22.93 8.06 -6.63
C VAL A 420 24.17 7.25 -7.01
N PRO A 421 25.26 7.31 -6.21
CA PRO A 421 26.47 6.54 -6.46
C PRO A 421 26.21 5.03 -6.59
N PRO A 422 26.87 4.33 -7.53
CA PRO A 422 26.63 2.91 -7.78
C PRO A 422 27.20 1.98 -6.69
N THR A 423 27.88 2.52 -5.66
CA THR A 423 28.51 1.74 -4.58
C THR A 423 28.09 2.23 -3.19
N GLY A 424 28.14 1.30 -2.22
CA GLY A 424 27.73 1.53 -0.84
C GLY A 424 26.22 1.37 -0.60
N SER A 425 25.82 1.16 0.65
CA SER A 425 24.40 1.11 1.03
C SER A 425 23.72 2.47 0.86
N ILE A 426 22.39 2.48 0.84
CA ILE A 426 21.63 3.71 0.70
C ILE A 426 20.35 3.78 1.52
N ALA A 427 20.24 4.88 2.27
CA ALA A 427 19.02 5.30 2.94
C ALA A 427 18.27 6.30 2.04
N ALA A 428 17.05 5.98 1.63
CA ALA A 428 16.25 6.83 0.73
C ALA A 428 14.77 6.90 1.15
N PRO A 429 14.02 7.92 0.69
CA PRO A 429 12.56 7.99 0.89
C PRO A 429 11.82 6.85 0.18
N ARG A 430 10.66 6.46 0.72
CA ARG A 430 9.85 5.32 0.25
C ARG A 430 9.49 5.37 -1.23
N THR A 431 9.27 6.54 -1.79
CA THR A 431 8.92 6.73 -3.21
C THR A 431 10.10 6.52 -4.16
N ILE A 432 11.34 6.76 -3.69
CA ILE A 432 12.56 6.61 -4.49
C ILE A 432 13.08 5.16 -4.42
N GLN A 433 12.88 4.48 -3.29
CA GLN A 433 13.42 3.13 -3.04
C GLN A 433 13.18 2.12 -4.18
N PRO A 434 11.97 1.95 -4.76
CA PRO A 434 11.74 0.98 -5.84
C PRO A 434 12.58 1.23 -7.10
N HIS A 435 13.08 2.45 -7.30
CA HIS A 435 13.96 2.81 -8.41
C HIS A 435 15.44 2.52 -8.10
N LEU A 436 15.74 2.16 -6.86
CA LEU A 436 17.08 1.84 -6.36
C LEU A 436 17.24 0.35 -6.03
N THR A 437 16.17 -0.46 -5.99
CA THR A 437 16.26 -1.88 -5.63
C THR A 437 16.89 -2.77 -6.70
N GLY A 438 17.07 -2.26 -7.93
CA GLY A 438 17.82 -2.93 -8.99
C GLY A 438 19.34 -2.99 -8.76
N ARG A 439 19.83 -2.29 -7.73
CA ARG A 439 21.23 -2.30 -7.26
C ARG A 439 21.58 -3.60 -6.57
N ASP A 440 22.88 -3.93 -6.53
CA ASP A 440 23.38 -5.00 -5.68
C ASP A 440 23.55 -4.59 -4.22
N GLN A 441 23.68 -3.29 -3.95
CA GLN A 441 23.85 -2.80 -2.59
C GLN A 441 22.53 -2.72 -1.82
N PRO A 442 22.58 -2.79 -0.48
CA PRO A 442 21.41 -2.62 0.36
C PRO A 442 20.74 -1.27 0.17
N VAL A 443 19.42 -1.29 0.04
CA VAL A 443 18.55 -0.11 0.07
C VAL A 443 17.74 -0.17 1.35
N HIS A 444 17.80 0.87 2.15
CA HIS A 444 17.13 0.95 3.44
C HIS A 444 16.11 2.09 3.47
N LEU A 445 15.15 1.92 4.38
CA LEU A 445 14.29 3.01 4.79
C LEU A 445 15.13 4.10 5.43
N LEU A 446 14.86 5.36 5.08
CA LEU A 446 15.56 6.49 5.70
C LEU A 446 15.32 6.54 7.23
N GLU A 447 14.18 6.02 7.67
CA GLU A 447 13.72 5.93 9.06
C GLU A 447 13.96 4.55 9.70
N ALA A 448 14.06 4.52 11.03
CA ALA A 448 14.08 3.27 11.79
C ALA A 448 12.67 2.63 11.82
N ARG A 449 12.59 1.29 11.77
CA ARG A 449 11.32 0.53 11.81
C ARG A 449 10.73 0.36 13.21
N ASP A 450 11.55 0.29 14.25
CA ASP A 450 11.12 0.07 15.63
C ASP A 450 11.80 1.04 16.60
N ALA A 451 11.12 1.35 17.71
CA ALA A 451 11.70 2.15 18.78
C ALA A 451 12.92 1.40 19.36
N GLY A 452 14.13 1.92 19.14
CA GLY A 452 15.38 1.33 19.62
C GLY A 452 16.36 0.91 18.52
N ARG A 453 15.96 0.87 17.24
CA ARG A 453 16.92 0.71 16.13
C ARG A 453 17.49 2.05 15.73
N THR A 454 18.79 2.08 15.42
CA THR A 454 19.44 3.29 14.91
C THR A 454 18.94 3.62 13.50
N PRO A 455 18.59 4.88 13.19
CA PRO A 455 18.20 5.30 11.84
C PRO A 455 19.31 4.99 10.84
N HIS A 456 18.94 4.46 9.66
CA HIS A 456 19.89 4.09 8.61
C HIS A 456 20.71 5.27 8.09
N VAL A 457 20.16 6.48 8.18
CA VAL A 457 20.94 7.71 7.92
C VAL A 457 22.17 7.86 8.81
N ARG A 458 22.29 7.14 9.94
CA ARG A 458 23.49 7.13 10.79
C ARG A 458 24.59 6.21 10.26
N THR A 459 24.22 5.12 9.59
CA THR A 459 25.11 4.01 9.24
C THR A 459 25.39 3.92 7.75
N ASP A 460 24.43 4.30 6.90
CA ASP A 460 24.54 4.07 5.47
C ASP A 460 25.57 4.95 4.78
N ASP A 461 26.11 4.40 3.70
CA ASP A 461 27.12 5.05 2.87
C ASP A 461 26.55 6.23 2.09
N ASN A 462 25.31 6.11 1.61
CA ASN A 462 24.62 7.13 0.85
C ASN A 462 23.28 7.47 1.50
N VAL A 463 22.89 8.73 1.42
CA VAL A 463 21.65 9.23 2.02
C VAL A 463 20.99 10.19 1.03
N VAL A 464 19.74 9.91 0.66
CA VAL A 464 18.93 10.80 -0.20
C VAL A 464 17.95 11.55 0.68
N VAL A 465 18.01 12.87 0.64
CA VAL A 465 17.14 13.75 1.42
C VAL A 465 16.68 14.92 0.59
N ASP A 466 15.44 15.33 0.82
CA ASP A 466 14.94 16.64 0.43
C ASP A 466 15.19 17.60 1.59
N LEU A 467 15.98 18.64 1.31
CA LEU A 467 16.32 19.66 2.29
C LEU A 467 15.17 20.65 2.53
N THR A 468 14.27 20.81 1.57
CA THR A 468 13.13 21.75 1.62
C THR A 468 11.94 21.19 2.37
N ASP A 469 11.72 19.89 2.24
CA ASP A 469 10.77 19.13 3.04
C ASP A 469 11.35 17.75 3.34
N PRO A 470 11.75 17.42 4.58
CA PRO A 470 12.19 16.06 4.89
C PRO A 470 11.02 15.04 4.87
N ALA A 471 9.77 15.50 4.73
CA ALA A 471 8.58 14.70 4.94
C ALA A 471 7.74 14.27 3.71
N PRO A 472 8.16 14.34 2.42
CA PRO A 472 7.26 14.02 1.31
C PRO A 472 6.80 12.54 1.26
N GLY A 473 7.26 11.69 2.19
CA GLY A 473 6.71 10.36 2.41
C GLY A 473 6.65 9.89 3.87
N ALA A 474 7.00 10.73 4.85
CA ALA A 474 7.13 10.34 6.27
C ALA A 474 5.87 10.59 7.12
N VAL A 475 4.71 10.73 6.45
CA VAL A 475 3.43 11.21 7.01
C VAL A 475 2.86 10.31 8.13
N ALA A 476 3.39 9.12 8.35
CA ALA A 476 2.81 8.18 9.31
C ALA A 476 3.32 8.30 10.76
N LEU A 477 4.50 8.89 11.02
CA LEU A 477 5.12 8.88 12.36
C LEU A 477 5.95 10.16 12.62
N PRO A 478 5.33 11.26 13.10
CA PRO A 478 6.00 12.54 13.33
C PRO A 478 7.27 12.46 14.18
N ASP A 479 7.29 11.60 15.21
CA ASP A 479 8.43 11.47 16.14
C ASP A 479 9.68 10.89 15.48
N ARG A 480 9.53 10.02 14.47
CA ARG A 480 10.67 9.41 13.76
C ARG A 480 11.28 10.36 12.73
N VAL A 481 10.50 11.31 12.23
CA VAL A 481 11.01 12.35 11.32
C VAL A 481 12.05 13.21 12.02
N ALA A 482 11.80 13.61 13.27
CA ALA A 482 12.75 14.38 14.06
C ALA A 482 14.07 13.63 14.23
N GLU A 483 14.02 12.34 14.54
CA GLU A 483 15.21 11.51 14.73
C GLU A 483 16.06 11.39 13.45
N VAL A 484 15.42 11.20 12.29
CA VAL A 484 16.09 11.15 10.98
C VAL A 484 16.74 12.50 10.66
N VAL A 485 16.04 13.60 10.89
CA VAL A 485 16.56 14.96 10.68
C VAL A 485 17.78 15.21 11.58
N ASP A 486 17.66 14.93 12.87
CA ASP A 486 18.75 15.12 13.85
C ASP A 486 19.96 14.25 13.53
N ALA A 487 19.74 13.00 13.12
CA ALA A 487 20.81 12.10 12.71
C ALA A 487 21.53 12.60 11.43
N THR A 488 20.77 13.13 10.48
CA THR A 488 21.32 13.75 9.26
C THR A 488 22.16 14.97 9.62
N ASP A 489 21.63 15.87 10.44
CA ASP A 489 22.30 17.11 10.88
C ASP A 489 23.58 16.80 11.64
N ALA A 490 23.54 15.82 12.54
CA ALA A 490 24.69 15.40 13.32
C ALA A 490 25.82 14.84 12.43
N ARG A 491 25.49 13.97 11.46
CA ARG A 491 26.51 13.45 10.53
C ARG A 491 27.07 14.52 9.60
N LEU A 492 26.24 15.43 9.10
CA LEU A 492 26.69 16.57 8.29
C LEU A 492 27.64 17.47 9.10
N ALA A 493 27.26 17.83 10.33
CA ALA A 493 28.08 18.69 11.20
C ALA A 493 29.43 18.05 11.56
N ALA A 494 29.47 16.72 11.70
CA ALA A 494 30.69 15.95 11.95
C ALA A 494 31.54 15.69 10.68
N GLY A 495 31.11 16.17 9.50
CA GLY A 495 31.77 15.86 8.21
C GLY A 495 31.65 14.39 7.79
N GLY A 496 30.77 13.62 8.43
CA GLY A 496 30.54 12.20 8.14
C GLY A 496 29.69 11.94 6.89
N LEU A 497 29.11 13.00 6.31
CA LEU A 497 28.39 13.03 5.04
C LEU A 497 28.83 14.29 4.27
N VAL A 498 29.07 14.14 2.97
CA VAL A 498 29.38 15.23 2.04
C VAL A 498 28.46 15.15 0.81
N PRO A 499 28.11 16.27 0.18
CA PRO A 499 27.27 16.24 -1.01
C PRO A 499 28.02 15.56 -2.16
N ALA A 500 27.38 14.54 -2.74
CA ALA A 500 27.79 13.93 -4.00
C ALA A 500 27.02 14.56 -5.18
N TRP A 501 25.79 15.01 -4.93
CA TRP A 501 24.96 15.74 -5.89
C TRP A 501 23.96 16.62 -5.16
N ALA A 502 23.60 17.75 -5.74
CA ALA A 502 22.52 18.61 -5.26
C ALA A 502 21.75 19.20 -6.46
N GLY A 503 20.43 19.28 -6.32
CA GLY A 503 19.54 19.97 -7.26
C GLY A 503 19.04 21.30 -6.69
N PRO A 504 18.72 22.29 -7.55
CA PRO A 504 18.16 23.57 -7.09
C PRO A 504 16.79 23.41 -6.39
N GLU A 505 16.11 22.29 -6.58
CA GLU A 505 14.79 21.99 -6.02
C GLU A 505 14.82 21.47 -4.56
N GLY A 506 15.98 21.43 -3.91
CA GLY A 506 16.09 20.99 -2.50
C GLY A 506 16.64 19.58 -2.31
N TRP A 507 16.60 18.75 -3.35
CA TRP A 507 17.07 17.37 -3.29
C TRP A 507 18.59 17.26 -3.28
N VAL A 508 19.13 16.44 -2.39
CA VAL A 508 20.56 16.21 -2.25
C VAL A 508 20.84 14.71 -2.08
N VAL A 509 21.88 14.25 -2.75
CA VAL A 509 22.48 12.94 -2.50
C VAL A 509 23.75 13.17 -1.69
N LEU A 510 23.72 12.71 -0.44
CA LEU A 510 24.83 12.78 0.50
C LEU A 510 25.57 11.45 0.50
N ARG A 511 26.89 11.50 0.64
CA ARG A 511 27.76 10.33 0.67
C ARG A 511 28.74 10.41 1.83
N SER A 512 28.98 9.28 2.49
CA SER A 512 29.99 9.20 3.53
C SER A 512 31.39 9.21 2.93
N PRO A 513 32.35 9.98 3.48
CA PRO A 513 33.75 9.89 3.07
C PRO A 513 34.36 8.49 3.22
N ARG A 514 33.78 7.65 4.09
CA ARG A 514 34.20 6.27 4.34
C ARG A 514 33.57 5.25 3.39
N ALA A 515 32.66 5.67 2.52
CA ALA A 515 31.96 4.78 1.60
C ALA A 515 32.93 4.12 0.59
N PRO A 516 32.63 2.90 0.09
CA PRO A 516 33.48 2.22 -0.88
C PRO A 516 33.70 3.06 -2.15
N GLY A 517 34.95 3.43 -2.46
CA GLY A 517 35.29 4.35 -3.56
C GLY A 517 35.39 5.83 -3.14
N GLY A 518 35.31 6.13 -1.84
CA GLY A 518 35.46 7.47 -1.28
C GLY A 518 34.31 8.41 -1.64
N ALA A 519 34.39 9.67 -1.20
CA ALA A 519 33.46 10.70 -1.61
C ALA A 519 34.03 11.55 -2.75
N ALA A 520 33.32 11.63 -3.87
CA ALA A 520 33.71 12.47 -4.99
C ALA A 520 33.59 13.96 -4.63
N PRO A 521 34.52 14.83 -5.05
CA PRO A 521 34.36 16.27 -4.92
C PRO A 521 33.18 16.76 -5.78
N PHE A 522 32.14 17.33 -5.15
CA PHE A 522 31.02 17.92 -5.88
C PHE A 522 31.37 19.36 -6.32
N GLY A 523 31.94 19.49 -7.52
CA GLY A 523 32.44 20.75 -8.09
C GLY A 523 31.37 21.80 -8.43
N GLY A 524 30.10 21.41 -8.52
CA GLY A 524 28.98 22.31 -8.87
C GLY A 524 28.28 22.99 -7.69
N LEU A 525 28.76 22.77 -6.46
CA LEU A 525 28.07 23.22 -5.26
C LEU A 525 27.96 24.76 -5.18
N GLY A 526 29.05 25.48 -5.50
CA GLY A 526 29.18 26.91 -5.22
C GLY A 526 29.13 27.17 -3.72
N ARG A 527 30.27 27.09 -3.03
CA ARG A 527 30.28 27.24 -1.56
C ARG A 527 29.99 28.69 -1.16
N LEU A 528 29.22 28.87 -0.08
CA LEU A 528 29.10 30.17 0.57
C LEU A 528 30.42 30.54 1.22
N GLN A 529 30.89 31.76 0.98
CA GLN A 529 32.18 32.23 1.49
C GLN A 529 32.01 33.27 2.61
N GLY A 530 32.84 33.13 3.64
CA GLY A 530 33.13 34.15 4.65
C GLY A 530 31.91 34.87 5.22
N SER A 531 31.82 36.19 4.98
CA SER A 531 30.84 37.09 5.57
C SER A 531 29.39 36.76 5.20
N THR A 532 29.14 36.19 4.02
CA THR A 532 27.78 35.85 3.56
C THR A 532 27.21 34.65 4.31
N ALA A 533 28.00 33.58 4.48
CA ALA A 533 27.63 32.42 5.30
C ALA A 533 27.34 32.82 6.75
N THR A 534 28.20 33.67 7.32
CA THR A 534 28.04 34.18 8.70
C THR A 534 26.81 35.08 8.85
N ALA A 535 26.46 35.88 7.83
CA ALA A 535 25.25 36.70 7.84
C ALA A 535 23.98 35.85 7.86
N VAL A 536 23.89 34.83 6.98
CA VAL A 536 22.74 33.92 6.94
C VAL A 536 22.62 33.13 8.26
N ARG A 537 23.75 32.64 8.79
CA ARG A 537 23.76 31.90 10.07
C ARG A 537 23.29 32.77 11.24
N ARG A 538 23.76 34.02 11.34
CA ARG A 538 23.30 34.98 12.35
C ARG A 538 21.81 35.27 12.22
N ALA A 539 21.32 35.49 11.00
CA ALA A 539 19.91 35.76 10.76
C ALA A 539 19.02 34.56 11.11
N ALA A 540 19.47 33.33 10.79
CA ALA A 540 18.77 32.10 11.12
C ALA A 540 18.71 31.87 12.65
N ASN A 541 19.81 32.11 13.36
CA ASN A 541 19.87 32.06 14.82
C ASN A 541 18.94 33.10 15.47
N ALA A 542 18.95 34.33 14.96
CA ALA A 542 18.11 35.42 15.46
C ALA A 542 16.62 35.09 15.28
N TRP A 543 16.24 34.53 14.13
CA TRP A 543 14.88 34.08 13.88
C TRP A 543 14.49 32.90 14.77
N GLY A 544 15.33 31.88 14.95
CA GLY A 544 15.04 30.78 15.87
C GLY A 544 14.89 31.25 17.33
N ALA A 545 15.65 32.27 17.73
CA ALA A 545 15.51 32.89 19.05
C ALA A 545 14.22 33.73 19.17
N ALA A 546 13.87 34.50 18.14
CA ALA A 546 12.62 35.25 18.08
C ALA A 546 11.42 34.30 18.16
N LEU A 547 11.43 33.21 17.39
CA LEU A 547 10.41 32.16 17.40
C LEU A 547 10.19 31.59 18.81
N ARG A 548 11.27 31.20 19.50
CA ARG A 548 11.18 30.67 20.89
C ARG A 548 10.60 31.71 21.86
N ARG A 549 10.97 32.98 21.72
CA ARG A 549 10.45 34.07 22.58
C ARG A 549 9.00 34.42 22.27
N THR A 550 8.55 34.28 21.04
CA THR A 550 7.18 34.62 20.63
C THR A 550 6.21 33.47 20.85
N ALA A 551 6.66 32.21 20.79
CA ALA A 551 5.84 31.02 21.10
C ALA A 551 5.16 31.13 22.47
N GLY A 552 5.89 31.57 23.50
CA GLY A 552 5.34 31.77 24.86
C GLY A 552 4.48 33.03 25.05
N ARG A 553 4.62 34.05 24.19
CA ARG A 553 3.88 35.33 24.25
C ARG A 553 2.60 35.35 23.38
N CYS A 554 2.30 34.22 22.75
CA CYS A 554 1.21 34.04 21.79
C CYS A 554 0.35 32.81 22.14
N SER A 555 0.23 32.48 23.42
CA SER A 555 -0.62 31.40 23.93
C SER A 555 -2.08 31.83 24.08
N ILE A 556 -2.36 33.10 24.39
CA ILE A 556 -3.71 33.68 24.49
C ILE A 556 -3.66 35.13 23.97
N GLY A 557 -3.85 35.32 22.67
CA GLY A 557 -3.74 36.64 22.01
C GLY A 557 -2.28 37.07 21.81
N CYS A 558 -1.85 37.22 20.56
CA CYS A 558 -0.50 37.69 20.26
C CYS A 558 -0.38 39.20 20.49
N ASP A 559 0.56 39.61 21.32
CA ASP A 559 0.99 41.00 21.42
C ASP A 559 1.50 41.51 20.04
N PRO A 560 1.03 42.69 19.56
CA PRO A 560 1.58 43.36 18.39
C PRO A 560 3.11 43.50 18.40
N SER A 561 3.73 43.70 19.57
CA SER A 561 5.19 43.83 19.72
C SER A 561 5.94 42.52 19.41
N ALA A 562 5.40 41.39 19.88
CA ALA A 562 5.92 40.05 19.59
C ALA A 562 5.78 39.71 18.11
N THR A 563 4.69 40.16 17.48
CA THR A 563 4.44 40.00 16.05
C THR A 563 5.44 40.81 15.21
N ALA A 564 5.73 42.05 15.63
CA ALA A 564 6.73 42.90 14.99
C ALA A 564 8.16 42.35 15.11
N GLU A 565 8.53 41.79 16.27
CA GLU A 565 9.83 41.15 16.48
C GLU A 565 10.04 39.96 15.53
N LEU A 566 9.03 39.10 15.39
CA LEU A 566 9.09 37.95 14.48
C LEU A 566 9.15 38.39 13.01
N ALA A 567 8.36 39.40 12.62
CA ALA A 567 8.37 39.97 11.28
C ALA A 567 9.72 40.59 10.90
N ALA A 568 10.36 41.29 11.85
CA ALA A 568 11.70 41.84 11.66
C ALA A 568 12.75 40.74 11.48
N ALA A 569 12.70 39.69 12.31
CA ALA A 569 13.62 38.55 12.19
C ALA A 569 13.43 37.77 10.88
N ALA A 570 12.18 37.57 10.45
CA ALA A 570 11.83 36.97 9.16
C ALA A 570 12.38 37.79 7.98
N THR A 571 12.22 39.11 8.02
CA THR A 571 12.70 40.02 6.97
C THR A 571 14.23 40.05 6.92
N ALA A 572 14.91 39.99 8.07
CA ALA A 572 16.35 39.89 8.14
C ALA A 572 16.86 38.56 7.55
N LEU A 573 16.18 37.45 7.86
CA LEU A 573 16.51 36.12 7.34
C LEU A 573 16.35 36.05 5.82
N SER A 574 15.20 36.49 5.31
CA SER A 574 14.88 36.49 3.88
C SER A 574 15.89 37.34 3.08
N ARG A 575 16.23 38.54 3.58
CA ARG A 575 17.26 39.39 2.96
C ARG A 575 18.64 38.72 2.97
N ALA A 576 19.09 38.21 4.12
CA ALA A 576 20.39 37.56 4.22
C ALA A 576 20.50 36.36 3.27
N ALA A 577 19.47 35.51 3.20
CA ALA A 577 19.45 34.36 2.31
C ALA A 577 19.43 34.78 0.83
N THR A 578 18.66 35.81 0.47
CA THR A 578 18.62 36.34 -0.91
C THR A 578 19.96 36.91 -1.34
N THR A 579 20.61 37.70 -0.48
CA THR A 579 21.94 38.26 -0.75
C THR A 579 22.99 37.16 -0.89
N ALA A 580 23.01 36.19 0.03
CA ALA A 580 23.92 35.05 -0.06
C ALA A 580 23.68 34.21 -1.32
N ALA A 581 22.42 34.06 -1.72
CA ALA A 581 22.06 33.33 -2.92
C ALA A 581 22.50 34.02 -4.23
N GLY A 582 22.54 35.36 -4.24
CA GLY A 582 23.09 36.13 -5.36
C GLY A 582 24.62 36.06 -5.45
N ALA A 583 25.29 35.86 -4.32
CA ALA A 583 26.75 35.81 -4.21
C ALA A 583 27.36 34.40 -4.40
N SER A 584 26.53 33.37 -4.62
CA SER A 584 26.96 31.96 -4.66
C SER A 584 26.94 31.40 -6.08
N PRO A 585 28.09 31.28 -6.78
CA PRO A 585 28.16 30.70 -8.11
C PRO A 585 28.04 29.17 -8.01
N GLY A 586 26.83 28.63 -8.06
CA GLY A 586 26.54 27.18 -8.02
C GLY A 586 25.17 26.85 -7.43
N VAL A 587 24.92 25.58 -7.13
CA VAL A 587 23.61 25.06 -6.67
C VAL A 587 23.17 25.60 -5.30
N CYS A 588 24.09 26.09 -4.48
CA CYS A 588 23.76 26.70 -3.18
C CYS A 588 22.92 27.97 -3.28
N GLY A 589 23.09 28.77 -4.33
CA GLY A 589 22.27 29.97 -4.52
C GLY A 589 20.79 29.63 -4.73
N PRO A 590 20.45 28.78 -5.72
CA PRO A 590 19.11 28.24 -5.89
C PRO A 590 18.54 27.53 -4.64
N LEU A 591 19.32 26.67 -3.98
CA LEU A 591 18.88 25.99 -2.75
C LEU A 591 18.46 26.97 -1.66
N LEU A 592 19.29 28.00 -1.41
CA LEU A 592 18.99 29.06 -0.44
C LEU A 592 17.72 29.81 -0.81
N ARG A 593 17.48 30.10 -2.10
CA ARG A 593 16.23 30.72 -2.55
C ARG A 593 15.02 29.81 -2.32
N GLY A 594 15.16 28.51 -2.55
CA GLY A 594 14.09 27.53 -2.36
C GLY A 594 13.66 27.34 -0.90
N VAL A 595 14.59 27.51 0.05
CA VAL A 595 14.29 27.40 1.50
C VAL A 595 14.11 28.75 2.19
N ALA A 596 14.45 29.86 1.54
CA ALA A 596 14.27 31.19 2.09
C ALA A 596 12.80 31.59 1.97
N PRO A 597 12.06 31.67 3.08
CA PRO A 597 10.67 32.08 3.01
C PRO A 597 10.61 33.59 2.70
N SER A 598 9.54 34.03 2.03
CA SER A 598 9.25 35.46 1.98
C SER A 598 8.69 35.93 3.33
N ALA A 599 8.97 37.18 3.71
CA ALA A 599 8.40 37.75 4.93
C ALA A 599 6.86 37.70 4.91
N SER A 600 6.24 37.88 3.74
CA SER A 600 4.80 37.77 3.51
C SER A 600 4.27 36.34 3.67
N GLU A 601 4.99 35.33 3.21
CA GLU A 601 4.59 33.93 3.37
C GLU A 601 4.62 33.48 4.84
N LEU A 602 5.64 33.92 5.60
CA LEU A 602 5.69 33.69 7.05
C LEU A 602 4.55 34.40 7.78
N LEU A 603 4.23 35.63 7.39
CA LEU A 603 3.10 36.37 7.95
C LEU A 603 1.75 35.75 7.59
N ALA A 604 1.59 35.23 6.37
CA ALA A 604 0.38 34.54 5.92
C ALA A 604 0.16 33.21 6.64
N ARG A 605 1.23 32.40 6.80
CA ARG A 605 1.20 31.16 7.60
C ARG A 605 0.85 31.47 9.05
N ARG A 606 1.35 32.58 9.60
CA ARG A 606 1.00 33.05 10.94
C ARG A 606 -0.47 33.51 11.03
N ALA A 607 -0.96 34.25 10.06
CA ALA A 607 -2.36 34.70 10.01
C ALA A 607 -3.33 33.51 9.94
N ALA A 608 -2.98 32.46 9.18
CA ALA A 608 -3.72 31.21 9.13
C ALA A 608 -3.75 30.49 10.50
N VAL A 609 -2.64 30.51 11.25
CA VAL A 609 -2.56 29.97 12.63
C VAL A 609 -3.41 30.77 13.61
N VAL A 610 -3.48 32.09 13.45
CA VAL A 610 -4.28 33.00 14.31
C VAL A 610 -5.78 32.87 14.02
N ALA A 611 -6.16 32.50 12.80
CA ALA A 611 -7.55 32.35 12.36
C ALA A 611 -8.16 30.96 12.63
N ALA A 612 -7.39 29.98 13.09
CA ALA A 612 -7.88 28.62 13.36
C ALA A 612 -8.74 28.58 14.66
N PRO A 613 -10.05 28.26 14.62
CA PRO A 613 -10.89 28.26 15.81
C PRO A 613 -10.84 26.91 16.56
N GLY A 614 -10.81 26.97 17.90
CA GLY A 614 -11.37 25.93 18.79
C GLY A 614 -10.41 24.97 19.51
N ASP A 615 -9.19 24.74 19.02
CA ASP A 615 -8.20 23.88 19.69
C ASP A 615 -6.82 24.56 19.74
N LEU A 616 -6.54 25.18 20.89
CA LEU A 616 -5.27 25.84 21.22
C LEU A 616 -4.07 24.88 21.10
N GLY A 617 -4.25 23.60 21.41
CA GLY A 617 -3.18 22.60 21.30
C GLY A 617 -2.85 22.27 19.85
N ALA A 618 -3.86 22.18 18.98
CA ALA A 618 -3.65 21.97 17.55
C ALA A 618 -2.95 23.15 16.86
N ALA A 619 -3.32 24.39 17.22
CA ALA A 619 -2.70 25.59 16.66
C ALA A 619 -1.23 25.78 17.09
N VAL A 620 -0.85 25.32 18.29
CA VAL A 620 0.55 25.31 18.76
C VAL A 620 1.35 24.21 18.07
N ARG A 621 0.82 22.98 17.99
CA ARG A 621 1.48 21.86 17.28
C ARG A 621 1.70 22.15 15.80
N TYR A 622 0.71 22.74 15.13
CA TYR A 622 0.81 23.11 13.72
C TYR A 622 1.87 24.20 13.50
N ARG A 623 1.95 25.19 14.40
CA ARG A 623 2.95 26.26 14.40
C ARG A 623 4.37 25.71 14.58
N ASP A 624 4.60 24.90 15.62
CA ASP A 624 5.93 24.35 15.91
C ASP A 624 6.40 23.39 14.79
N ALA A 625 5.47 22.65 14.18
CA ALA A 625 5.78 21.79 13.04
C ALA A 625 6.17 22.58 11.78
N VAL A 626 5.44 23.65 11.44
CA VAL A 626 5.71 24.46 10.24
C VAL A 626 6.99 25.28 10.41
N ASP A 627 7.15 25.95 11.56
CA ASP A 627 8.30 26.79 11.82
C ASP A 627 9.57 25.95 12.07
N GLY A 628 9.46 24.81 12.78
CA GLY A 628 10.58 23.87 12.94
C GLY A 628 11.14 23.33 11.62
N ARG A 629 10.26 22.98 10.66
CA ARG A 629 10.65 22.48 9.33
C ARG A 629 11.51 23.49 8.57
N LEU A 630 11.14 24.76 8.59
CA LEU A 630 11.84 25.83 7.90
C LEU A 630 13.23 26.11 8.50
N SER A 631 13.33 26.10 9.84
CA SER A 631 14.61 26.23 10.56
C SER A 631 15.61 25.16 10.13
N ASN A 632 15.13 23.92 10.11
CA ASN A 632 15.94 22.75 9.81
C ASN A 632 16.32 22.68 8.33
N ALA A 633 15.44 23.12 7.43
CA ALA A 633 15.74 23.24 6.01
C ALA A 633 16.92 24.19 5.74
N LEU A 634 16.83 25.43 6.25
CA LEU A 634 17.89 26.42 6.07
C LEU A 634 19.20 26.01 6.74
N ARG A 635 19.14 25.44 7.95
CA ARG A 635 20.31 24.88 8.66
C ARG A 635 21.02 23.85 7.81
N ARG A 636 20.29 22.89 7.21
CA ARG A 636 20.88 21.84 6.38
C ARG A 636 21.49 22.37 5.10
N VAL A 637 20.82 23.32 4.44
CA VAL A 637 21.40 24.02 3.29
C VAL A 637 22.73 24.68 3.69
N LEU A 638 22.83 25.32 4.86
CA LEU A 638 24.09 25.88 5.36
C LEU A 638 25.15 24.82 5.69
N LEU A 639 24.78 23.68 6.27
CA LEU A 639 25.71 22.56 6.52
C LEU A 639 26.29 22.00 5.23
N VAL A 640 25.47 21.93 4.17
CA VAL A 640 25.89 21.46 2.85
C VAL A 640 26.73 22.53 2.12
N CYS A 641 26.30 23.80 2.14
CA CYS A 641 26.86 24.88 1.33
C CYS A 641 28.04 25.64 1.96
N ALA A 642 28.21 25.55 3.28
CA ALA A 642 29.28 26.22 4.02
C ALA A 642 29.94 25.30 5.08
N PRO A 643 30.44 24.11 4.71
CA PRO A 643 31.06 23.20 5.68
C PRO A 643 32.39 23.80 6.17
N GLY A 644 32.52 24.11 7.46
CA GLY A 644 33.83 24.36 8.09
C GLY A 644 34.07 25.69 8.83
N ALA A 645 33.08 26.54 9.12
CA ALA A 645 33.32 27.73 9.95
C ALA A 645 33.25 27.42 11.46
N GLY A 646 34.37 26.94 12.04
CA GLY A 646 34.68 27.03 13.49
C GLY A 646 34.00 26.04 14.46
N THR A 647 34.79 25.57 15.42
CA THR A 647 34.58 24.59 16.51
C THR A 647 33.47 24.95 17.54
N PRO A 648 33.08 24.01 18.45
CA PRO A 648 31.73 23.87 19.00
C PRO A 648 31.39 24.91 20.07
N GLY A 649 30.31 25.67 19.85
CA GLY A 649 29.78 26.61 20.85
C GLY A 649 28.61 27.44 20.33
N GLU A 650 28.63 27.82 19.05
CA GLU A 650 27.55 28.58 18.39
C GLU A 650 26.79 27.72 17.37
N GLY A 651 26.54 26.45 17.72
CA GLY A 651 25.69 25.58 16.92
C GLY A 651 24.31 26.23 16.78
N LEU A 652 23.81 26.34 15.54
CA LEU A 652 22.41 26.60 15.26
C LEU A 652 21.58 25.62 16.10
N ARG A 653 21.12 26.06 17.28
CA ARG A 653 20.30 25.25 18.17
C ARG A 653 18.93 25.19 17.53
N ALA A 654 18.54 23.99 17.10
CA ALA A 654 17.16 23.71 16.74
C ALA A 654 16.26 24.23 17.87
N PRO A 655 15.13 24.90 17.57
CA PRO A 655 14.09 25.04 18.57
C PRO A 655 13.74 23.62 19.06
N PRO A 656 13.59 23.40 20.38
CA PRO A 656 13.17 22.09 20.85
C PRO A 656 11.85 21.73 20.16
N ILE A 657 11.86 20.65 19.38
CA ILE A 657 10.61 19.97 19.03
C ILE A 657 10.14 19.41 20.36
N ALA A 658 9.03 19.91 20.91
CA ALA A 658 8.54 19.44 22.19
C ALA A 658 8.31 17.92 22.10
N PRO A 659 9.00 17.11 22.91
CA PRO A 659 8.72 15.69 22.99
C PRO A 659 7.43 15.52 23.78
N GLY A 660 6.38 15.03 23.13
CA GLY A 660 5.14 14.63 23.80
C GLY A 660 4.31 15.79 24.35
N VAL A 661 3.13 15.98 23.76
CA VAL A 661 1.95 16.19 24.59
C VAL A 661 1.08 14.97 24.33
N ALA A 662 1.05 14.10 25.34
CA ALA A 662 0.25 12.89 25.41
C ALA A 662 -1.24 13.15 25.15
#